data_AF-A0A2E5S284-F1
#
_entry.id   AF-A0A2E5S284-F1
#
_cell.length_a   1.000
_cell.length_b   1.000
_cell.length_c   1.000
_cell.angle_alpha   90.00
_cell.angle_beta   90.00
_cell.angle_gamma   90.00
#
_symmetry.space_group_name_H-M   'P 1'
#
loop_
_entity.id
_entity.type
_entity.pdbx_description
1 polymer ?
#
loop_
_entity_poly.entity_id
_entity_poly.type
_entity_poly.pdbx_seq_one_letter_code
_entity_poly.pdbx_strand_id
1 'polypeptide(L)'
;MSVNRKRIRKSLFYGVPAFITVCALYYIYSTTPFLDRVMRPEGLVTFQNGKYNYRVPLDPESPWPKFRANATQTGRSPVLPQSTSESDRKPWIFRTGKGIFSSAVVDRDGTVYIGSADHYFYAIRVDGTLKWKVRTDEVIDSAALLDDRGRVYVGSGDAHVYAIDRDSGKVVWKSRAHTVEEVQEQFDLKTYNVDWFEGNIGMLPDGSIIAPNDNYLIYALDRNTGERKQIYFGNELMWSLPAVNPKTGRIFSGSQFVAMKNIFAWDAETGEKIWASGGLGSNAASPLLTSTSPDGALVLGGYDGIVRAYSQDNGKELWSFGTRDHIYASPAQQPDGSIIQASADGSVYALNPENGEMIWQYDTLEPIRSSPAIDGNGVIYVGSGEGKLFAINPDGSLRWAYQCITEERNDLNGSPGLGYDGVYIAGESGEIFFVPYDYPLSNAGKNDPRSIQGPGEILPDDGVFLVWTGRFGSLDPEPPEAIDANEPIVLRIFVRKDGDTILSSFDGDSLEVEFSGIETEPVVALAANQRFLSLMPQETWVGPGGGELEVKLKGNYLVDQSRIGLKFFGGDPGGSFEETFRFLILPRKSSGDEIVMPYRIPKEPGDPATALEFSRLAAPNPTMLPSWNQIGFDSLHYLAGFVESSGNKAILWVIPGKLDSETGLTVTEPELEDRFVLELDYDHGLLSFYNYHPFILTFIGSWDMPFGKYRISTKADPRTGAIQRKAALNAMVLGDDLEFYGKFLKIMGLTDFWTGHMWVYGGMNAGFWNDGVVQAPDSAKVGNVSFRREDGYVVADIQGGHFKKGEHVFGILLVDARTGKPAQAEYARGIEILGDESGSITSVKLPLSQEIQGEVRAYYMVDTYPAARATLAAP
;
A
#
# COMPACT_ATOMS: atom_id res chain seq x y z
N MET A 1 27.19 52.22 -43.70
CA MET A 1 27.83 51.17 -42.87
C MET A 1 27.85 49.86 -43.66
N SER A 2 28.90 49.61 -44.46
CA SER A 2 29.06 48.40 -45.28
C SER A 2 30.07 47.43 -44.65
N VAL A 3 29.83 47.05 -43.39
CA VAL A 3 30.63 46.05 -42.70
C VAL A 3 29.81 44.76 -42.55
N ASN A 4 30.31 43.69 -43.17
CA ASN A 4 30.16 42.28 -42.77
C ASN A 4 28.96 41.40 -43.19
N ARG A 5 28.34 41.59 -44.37
CA ARG A 5 27.55 40.49 -44.97
C ARG A 5 28.37 39.22 -45.30
N LYS A 6 29.69 39.35 -45.56
CA LYS A 6 30.60 38.20 -45.77
C LYS A 6 30.99 37.45 -44.48
N ARG A 7 30.98 38.11 -43.31
CA ARG A 7 31.34 37.51 -42.01
C ARG A 7 30.16 36.72 -41.42
N ILE A 8 28.94 37.21 -41.59
CA ILE A 8 27.69 36.53 -41.17
C ILE A 8 27.45 35.26 -41.98
N ARG A 9 27.74 35.24 -43.28
CA ARG A 9 27.67 34.01 -44.09
C ARG A 9 28.70 32.96 -43.69
N LYS A 10 29.93 33.35 -43.34
CA LYS A 10 30.95 32.40 -42.84
C LYS A 10 30.62 31.88 -41.43
N SER A 11 30.04 32.70 -40.54
CA SER A 11 29.63 32.22 -39.21
C SER A 11 28.42 31.30 -39.27
N LEU A 12 27.48 31.47 -40.20
CA LEU A 12 26.40 30.49 -40.43
C LEU A 12 26.90 29.19 -41.09
N PHE A 13 27.81 29.28 -42.07
CA PHE A 13 28.28 28.10 -42.82
C PHE A 13 29.19 27.17 -42.01
N TYR A 14 29.93 27.71 -41.03
CA TYR A 14 30.78 26.91 -40.13
C TYR A 14 30.20 26.78 -38.72
N GLY A 15 29.44 27.77 -38.24
CA GLY A 15 28.92 27.78 -36.87
C GLY A 15 27.71 26.89 -36.66
N VAL A 16 26.82 26.71 -37.66
CA VAL A 16 25.69 25.78 -37.54
C VAL A 16 26.16 24.33 -37.58
N PRO A 17 27.04 23.90 -38.52
CA PRO A 17 27.62 22.55 -38.47
C PRO A 17 28.47 22.34 -37.22
N ALA A 18 29.28 23.33 -36.79
CA ALA A 18 30.05 23.20 -35.55
C ALA A 18 29.16 23.09 -34.30
N PHE A 19 28.06 23.84 -34.23
CA PHE A 19 27.09 23.74 -33.15
C PHE A 19 26.36 22.39 -33.17
N ILE A 20 25.92 21.91 -34.33
CA ILE A 20 25.33 20.57 -34.48
C ILE A 20 26.34 19.50 -34.10
N THR A 21 27.61 19.62 -34.52
CA THR A 21 28.68 18.71 -34.13
C THR A 21 28.97 18.78 -32.64
N VAL A 22 28.95 19.95 -32.00
CA VAL A 22 29.12 20.08 -30.55
C VAL A 22 27.92 19.49 -29.82
N CYS A 23 26.69 19.71 -30.28
CA CYS A 23 25.49 19.08 -29.73
C CYS A 23 25.49 17.57 -29.94
N ALA A 24 25.95 17.09 -31.09
CA ALA A 24 26.07 15.67 -31.39
C ALA A 24 27.20 15.02 -30.59
N LEU A 25 28.35 15.67 -30.44
CA LEU A 25 29.45 15.22 -29.58
C LEU A 25 29.06 15.29 -28.11
N TYR A 26 28.31 16.30 -27.68
CA TYR A 26 27.76 16.40 -26.35
C TYR A 26 26.73 15.30 -26.12
N TYR A 27 25.83 15.07 -27.07
CA TYR A 27 24.85 13.98 -27.03
C TYR A 27 25.54 12.62 -27.00
N ILE A 28 26.51 12.36 -27.88
CA ILE A 28 27.32 11.14 -27.89
C ILE A 28 28.08 11.02 -26.56
N TYR A 29 28.72 12.07 -26.07
CA TYR A 29 29.39 12.10 -24.77
C TYR A 29 28.43 11.80 -23.60
N SER A 30 27.23 12.39 -23.64
CA SER A 30 26.20 12.26 -22.61
C SER A 30 25.44 10.94 -22.70
N THR A 31 25.45 10.24 -23.84
CA THR A 31 24.65 9.01 -24.05
C THR A 31 25.51 7.75 -24.21
N THR A 32 26.76 7.86 -24.63
CA THR A 32 27.65 6.70 -24.83
C THR A 32 28.41 6.41 -23.52
N PRO A 33 28.33 5.20 -22.95
CA PRO A 33 29.18 4.81 -21.82
C PRO A 33 30.60 4.56 -22.33
N PHE A 34 31.53 5.50 -22.13
CA PHE A 34 32.91 5.42 -22.65
C PHE A 34 33.85 4.51 -21.83
N LEU A 35 33.35 3.87 -20.78
CA LEU A 35 34.16 3.08 -19.85
C LEU A 35 33.50 1.72 -19.63
N ASP A 36 34.31 0.66 -19.68
CA ASP A 36 33.92 -0.67 -19.20
C ASP A 36 33.53 -0.52 -17.72
N ARG A 37 32.23 -0.68 -17.41
CA ARG A 37 31.73 -0.59 -16.04
C ARG A 37 31.91 -1.94 -15.34
N VAL A 38 32.19 -1.90 -14.05
CA VAL A 38 32.33 -3.14 -13.26
C VAL A 38 30.97 -3.52 -12.71
N MET A 39 30.21 -4.25 -13.53
CA MET A 39 28.88 -4.75 -13.16
C MET A 39 28.89 -6.13 -12.52
N ARG A 40 30.04 -6.80 -12.53
CA ARG A 40 30.20 -8.10 -11.89
C ARG A 40 30.31 -7.94 -10.38
N PRO A 41 29.62 -8.81 -9.60
CA PRO A 41 29.75 -8.80 -8.16
C PRO A 41 31.20 -9.12 -7.80
N GLU A 42 31.71 -8.42 -6.78
CA GLU A 42 32.94 -8.90 -6.15
C GLU A 42 32.64 -10.27 -5.51
N GLY A 43 33.67 -11.14 -5.44
CA GLY A 43 33.53 -12.43 -4.79
C GLY A 43 32.85 -12.26 -3.42
N LEU A 44 31.88 -13.14 -3.14
CA LEU A 44 31.14 -13.13 -1.89
C LEU A 44 32.09 -12.94 -0.72
N VAL A 45 31.57 -12.29 0.32
CA VAL A 45 32.09 -12.31 1.68
C VAL A 45 32.89 -13.60 1.92
N THR A 46 34.22 -13.50 2.02
CA THR A 46 35.05 -14.69 2.21
C THR A 46 34.70 -15.29 3.56
N PHE A 47 34.00 -16.44 3.55
CA PHE A 47 33.79 -17.26 4.73
C PHE A 47 35.14 -17.86 5.15
N GLN A 48 35.87 -17.14 5.98
CA GLN A 48 37.13 -17.58 6.56
C GLN A 48 36.90 -17.84 8.05
N ASN A 49 37.27 -19.04 8.51
CA ASN A 49 37.16 -19.45 9.91
C ASN A 49 35.74 -19.35 10.51
N GLY A 50 34.70 -19.57 9.71
CA GLY A 50 33.32 -19.55 10.21
C GLY A 50 32.67 -18.17 10.30
N LYS A 51 33.33 -17.12 9.78
CA LYS A 51 32.86 -15.73 9.90
C LYS A 51 32.69 -15.04 8.55
N TYR A 52 31.64 -14.23 8.45
CA TYR A 52 31.31 -13.34 7.36
C TYR A 52 32.02 -11.98 7.53
N ASN A 53 32.74 -11.56 6.51
CA ASN A 53 33.23 -10.19 6.34
C ASN A 53 32.24 -9.31 5.55
N TYR A 54 31.37 -8.59 6.25
CA TYR A 54 30.42 -7.65 5.66
C TYR A 54 31.03 -6.30 5.23
N ARG A 55 32.33 -6.08 5.47
CA ARG A 55 33.08 -4.82 5.20
C ARG A 55 32.60 -3.59 6.00
N VAL A 56 31.60 -3.79 6.83
CA VAL A 56 31.07 -2.89 7.87
C VAL A 56 30.90 -3.75 9.14
N PRO A 57 30.90 -3.17 10.36
CA PRO A 57 30.93 -3.93 11.60
C PRO A 57 29.56 -4.54 12.01
N LEU A 58 28.97 -5.32 11.09
CA LEU A 58 27.80 -6.17 11.33
C LEU A 58 28.23 -7.46 12.04
N ASP A 59 27.29 -8.15 12.70
CA ASP A 59 27.58 -9.44 13.34
C ASP A 59 28.13 -10.43 12.29
N PRO A 60 29.38 -10.91 12.45
CA PRO A 60 30.04 -11.73 11.45
C PRO A 60 29.58 -13.19 11.46
N GLU A 61 28.73 -13.61 12.39
CA GLU A 61 28.17 -14.96 12.48
C GLU A 61 26.67 -14.97 12.16
N SER A 62 26.06 -13.81 12.01
CA SER A 62 24.68 -13.67 11.59
C SER A 62 24.54 -13.99 10.10
N PRO A 63 23.65 -14.90 9.67
CA PRO A 63 23.42 -15.19 8.26
C PRO A 63 22.73 -14.05 7.50
N TRP A 64 22.00 -13.18 8.21
CA TRP A 64 21.24 -12.06 7.64
C TRP A 64 21.13 -10.88 8.63
N PRO A 65 22.22 -10.12 8.85
CA PRO A 65 22.33 -9.13 9.94
C PRO A 65 21.57 -7.82 9.71
N LYS A 66 21.06 -7.58 8.50
CA LYS A 66 20.31 -6.36 8.15
C LYS A 66 19.48 -6.58 6.89
N PHE A 67 18.56 -5.66 6.61
CA PHE A 67 17.89 -5.59 5.31
C PHE A 67 18.90 -5.63 4.15
N ARG A 68 18.63 -6.44 3.11
CA ARG A 68 19.55 -6.68 1.96
C ARG A 68 20.92 -7.28 2.32
N ALA A 69 21.05 -7.90 3.50
CA ALA A 69 22.18 -8.69 4.00
C ALA A 69 23.52 -7.98 4.23
N ASN A 70 23.92 -7.01 3.40
CA ASN A 70 25.26 -6.40 3.45
C ASN A 70 25.25 -4.89 3.08
N ALA A 71 26.42 -4.26 3.10
CA ALA A 71 26.60 -2.82 2.85
C ALA A 71 26.27 -2.40 1.42
N THR A 72 26.62 -3.23 0.43
CA THR A 72 26.31 -3.02 -0.99
C THR A 72 24.88 -3.42 -1.35
N GLN A 73 24.12 -3.95 -0.39
CA GLN A 73 22.71 -4.31 -0.51
C GLN A 73 22.39 -5.34 -1.60
N THR A 74 23.27 -6.34 -1.78
CA THR A 74 23.08 -7.36 -2.83
C THR A 74 21.86 -8.24 -2.64
N GLY A 75 21.26 -8.25 -1.44
CA GLY A 75 20.19 -9.19 -1.11
C GLY A 75 20.63 -10.65 -1.17
N ARG A 76 21.95 -10.90 -1.10
CA ARG A 76 22.53 -12.23 -1.24
C ARG A 76 23.27 -12.61 0.03
N SER A 77 22.98 -13.81 0.53
CA SER A 77 23.68 -14.46 1.63
C SER A 77 24.62 -15.55 1.10
N PRO A 78 25.79 -15.74 1.71
CA PRO A 78 26.65 -16.90 1.44
C PRO A 78 26.16 -18.20 2.11
N VAL A 79 25.06 -18.18 2.87
CA VAL A 79 24.48 -19.38 3.49
C VAL A 79 24.20 -20.43 2.43
N LEU A 80 24.79 -21.61 2.58
CA LEU A 80 24.44 -22.78 1.79
C LEU A 80 23.31 -23.52 2.52
N PRO A 81 22.08 -23.56 1.98
CA PRO A 81 20.99 -24.34 2.56
C PRO A 81 21.43 -25.77 2.79
N GLN A 82 21.27 -26.28 4.01
CA GLN A 82 21.43 -27.70 4.26
C GLN A 82 20.18 -28.41 3.72
N SER A 83 20.36 -29.27 2.70
CA SER A 83 19.25 -30.01 2.10
C SER A 83 18.58 -30.92 3.13
N THR A 84 17.28 -30.74 3.34
CA THR A 84 16.51 -31.37 4.41
C THR A 84 15.98 -32.76 4.04
N SER A 85 16.81 -33.63 3.44
CA SER A 85 16.47 -35.06 3.44
C SER A 85 16.47 -35.65 4.87
N GLU A 86 17.06 -34.94 5.85
CA GLU A 86 17.21 -35.37 7.25
C GLU A 86 16.80 -34.33 8.31
N SER A 87 16.20 -33.18 7.96
CA SER A 87 15.75 -32.19 8.96
C SER A 87 14.31 -32.45 9.39
N ASP A 88 14.11 -32.75 10.68
CA ASP A 88 12.80 -32.88 11.33
C ASP A 88 12.09 -31.51 11.52
N ARG A 89 12.72 -30.39 11.11
CA ARG A 89 12.15 -29.05 11.33
C ARG A 89 10.94 -28.85 10.44
N LYS A 90 9.83 -28.41 11.04
CA LYS A 90 8.59 -28.06 10.37
C LYS A 90 8.42 -26.54 10.33
N PRO A 91 7.64 -26.01 9.38
CA PRO A 91 7.23 -24.62 9.41
C PRO A 91 6.53 -24.27 10.73
N TRP A 92 6.74 -23.05 11.22
CA TRP A 92 6.05 -22.51 12.38
C TRP A 92 5.59 -21.08 12.14
N ILE A 93 4.67 -20.62 12.99
CA ILE A 93 4.06 -19.29 12.93
C ILE A 93 4.14 -18.63 14.31
N PHE A 94 4.46 -17.34 14.35
CA PHE A 94 4.29 -16.46 15.51
C PHE A 94 3.36 -15.30 15.15
N ARG A 95 2.38 -14.97 15.99
CA ARG A 95 1.38 -13.91 15.71
C ARG A 95 1.54 -12.71 16.64
N THR A 96 1.60 -11.51 16.07
CA THR A 96 1.60 -10.21 16.74
C THR A 96 0.18 -9.63 16.81
N GLY A 97 0.01 -8.42 17.36
CA GLY A 97 -1.30 -7.79 17.50
C GLY A 97 -1.83 -7.10 16.23
N LYS A 98 -0.97 -6.75 15.28
CA LYS A 98 -1.29 -6.02 14.04
C LYS A 98 -0.32 -6.43 12.91
N GLY A 99 -0.57 -5.94 11.70
CA GLY A 99 0.25 -6.20 10.52
C GLY A 99 1.75 -5.92 10.70
N ILE A 100 2.55 -6.57 9.85
CA ILE A 100 4.01 -6.46 9.84
C ILE A 100 4.46 -6.05 8.44
N PHE A 101 5.17 -4.93 8.38
CA PHE A 101 5.76 -4.36 7.16
C PHE A 101 7.31 -4.44 7.19
N SER A 102 7.87 -4.55 8.40
CA SER A 102 9.29 -4.76 8.67
C SER A 102 9.82 -6.08 8.10
N SER A 103 11.06 -6.04 7.61
CA SER A 103 11.76 -7.21 7.07
C SER A 103 12.55 -7.94 8.15
N ALA A 104 12.59 -9.28 8.07
CA ALA A 104 13.24 -10.12 9.08
C ALA A 104 14.77 -9.95 9.08
N VAL A 105 15.34 -9.82 10.29
CA VAL A 105 16.79 -9.92 10.56
C VAL A 105 17.05 -11.17 11.38
N VAL A 106 18.04 -11.98 10.99
CA VAL A 106 18.24 -13.31 11.56
C VAL A 106 19.63 -13.42 12.18
N ASP A 107 19.69 -13.65 13.49
CA ASP A 107 20.91 -13.81 14.29
C ASP A 107 21.56 -15.20 14.09
N ARG A 108 22.78 -15.38 14.60
CA ARG A 108 23.56 -16.62 14.52
C ARG A 108 22.90 -17.82 15.21
N ASP A 109 22.11 -17.58 16.24
CA ASP A 109 21.37 -18.61 16.98
C ASP A 109 19.99 -18.90 16.37
N GLY A 110 19.66 -18.23 15.25
CA GLY A 110 18.37 -18.30 14.60
C GLY A 110 17.28 -17.46 15.26
N THR A 111 17.62 -16.58 16.21
CA THR A 111 16.70 -15.55 16.69
C THR A 111 16.35 -14.61 15.53
N VAL A 112 15.05 -14.39 15.29
CA VAL A 112 14.57 -13.41 14.33
C VAL A 112 14.14 -12.13 15.06
N TYR A 113 14.56 -10.98 14.54
CA TYR A 113 14.17 -9.65 15.01
C TYR A 113 13.26 -8.99 13.99
N ILE A 114 12.13 -8.44 14.43
CA ILE A 114 11.13 -7.83 13.55
C ILE A 114 10.22 -6.84 14.28
N GLY A 115 9.87 -5.74 13.61
CA GLY A 115 8.91 -4.75 14.10
C GLY A 115 7.48 -5.03 13.65
N SER A 116 6.49 -4.56 14.41
CA SER A 116 5.07 -4.67 14.03
C SER A 116 4.36 -3.34 14.23
N ALA A 117 3.26 -3.15 13.48
CA ALA A 117 2.35 -2.03 13.67
C ALA A 117 1.61 -2.06 15.02
N ASP A 118 1.78 -3.11 15.84
CA ASP A 118 1.25 -3.21 17.20
C ASP A 118 2.09 -2.48 18.26
N HIS A 119 3.03 -1.64 17.82
CA HIS A 119 3.94 -0.85 18.67
C HIS A 119 4.96 -1.71 19.44
N TYR A 120 5.21 -2.96 19.02
CA TYR A 120 6.25 -3.81 19.60
C TYR A 120 7.32 -4.24 18.60
N PHE A 121 8.57 -4.21 19.05
CA PHE A 121 9.71 -4.85 18.42
C PHE A 121 9.96 -6.21 19.08
N TYR A 122 9.99 -7.28 18.28
CA TYR A 122 10.02 -8.65 18.75
C TYR A 122 11.39 -9.30 18.50
N ALA A 123 11.83 -10.13 19.45
CA ALA A 123 12.84 -11.15 19.23
C ALA A 123 12.22 -12.52 19.46
N ILE A 124 12.27 -13.39 18.46
CA ILE A 124 11.64 -14.71 18.47
C ILE A 124 12.73 -15.76 18.25
N ARG A 125 12.77 -16.78 19.11
CA ARG A 125 13.74 -17.86 19.03
C ARG A 125 13.49 -18.70 17.77
N VAL A 126 14.52 -19.46 17.40
CA VAL A 126 14.50 -20.36 16.24
C VAL A 126 13.39 -21.43 16.29
N ASP A 127 12.83 -21.71 17.47
CA ASP A 127 11.71 -22.64 17.69
C ASP A 127 10.32 -21.97 17.60
N GLY A 128 10.27 -20.67 17.29
CA GLY A 128 9.03 -19.88 17.21
C GLY A 128 8.56 -19.32 18.54
N THR A 129 9.30 -19.49 19.64
CA THR A 129 8.91 -18.94 20.96
C THR A 129 9.45 -17.53 21.18
N LEU A 130 8.69 -16.69 21.88
CA LEU A 130 9.10 -15.33 22.21
C LEU A 130 10.37 -15.31 23.09
N LYS A 131 11.43 -14.64 22.65
CA LYS A 131 12.65 -14.35 23.43
C LYS A 131 12.41 -13.15 24.34
N TRP A 132 12.05 -12.02 23.75
CA TRP A 132 11.67 -10.78 24.43
C TRP A 132 10.91 -9.88 23.43
N LYS A 133 10.24 -8.84 23.93
CA LYS A 133 9.69 -7.75 23.10
C LYS A 133 9.86 -6.39 23.79
N VAL A 134 9.98 -5.33 23.01
CA VAL A 134 10.14 -3.94 23.46
C VAL A 134 9.00 -3.11 22.88
N ARG A 135 8.36 -2.26 23.70
CA ARG A 135 7.31 -1.34 23.25
C ARG A 135 7.92 -0.02 22.77
N THR A 136 7.46 0.48 21.63
CA THR A 136 7.65 1.85 21.12
C THR A 136 6.34 2.62 21.26
N ASP A 137 6.36 3.94 21.06
CA ASP A 137 5.13 4.73 21.17
C ASP A 137 4.29 4.69 19.87
N GLU A 138 4.92 4.34 18.74
CA GLU A 138 4.31 4.25 17.41
C GLU A 138 4.77 3.01 16.63
N VAL A 139 4.21 2.82 15.44
CA VAL A 139 4.49 1.67 14.55
C VAL A 139 5.98 1.47 14.25
N ILE A 140 6.37 0.22 13.98
CA ILE A 140 7.73 -0.15 13.59
C ILE A 140 7.70 -0.83 12.23
N ASP A 141 7.91 -0.03 11.17
CA ASP A 141 8.04 -0.50 9.78
C ASP A 141 9.52 -0.79 9.42
N SER A 142 10.45 -0.04 10.00
CA SER A 142 11.88 -0.20 9.72
C SER A 142 12.40 -1.62 10.05
N ALA A 143 13.15 -2.21 9.13
CA ALA A 143 13.95 -3.41 9.41
C ALA A 143 15.16 -3.06 10.28
N ALA A 144 15.47 -3.95 11.21
CA ALA A 144 16.55 -3.75 12.16
C ALA A 144 17.95 -3.96 11.54
N LEU A 145 18.98 -3.72 12.35
CA LEU A 145 20.37 -4.03 12.06
C LEU A 145 21.03 -4.65 13.30
N LEU A 146 21.81 -5.72 13.11
CA LEU A 146 22.58 -6.40 14.14
C LEU A 146 24.09 -6.14 13.96
N ASP A 147 24.75 -5.62 15.00
CA ASP A 147 26.19 -5.28 14.97
C ASP A 147 27.12 -6.34 15.58
N ASP A 148 28.42 -6.14 15.37
CA ASP A 148 29.50 -6.96 15.90
C ASP A 148 29.71 -6.88 17.43
N ARG A 149 28.89 -6.10 18.15
CA ARG A 149 28.97 -5.88 19.61
C ARG A 149 27.74 -6.40 20.35
N GLY A 150 26.82 -7.06 19.65
CA GLY A 150 25.62 -7.63 20.23
C GLY A 150 24.50 -6.60 20.48
N ARG A 151 24.43 -5.56 19.65
CA ARG A 151 23.34 -4.57 19.65
C ARG A 151 22.45 -4.75 18.43
N VAL A 152 21.15 -4.56 18.66
CA VAL A 152 20.14 -4.45 17.61
C VAL A 152 19.68 -3.00 17.54
N TYR A 153 19.66 -2.43 16.34
CA TYR A 153 19.22 -1.05 16.09
C TYR A 153 17.96 -1.06 15.22
N VAL A 154 16.97 -0.25 15.59
CA VAL A 154 15.69 -0.16 14.87
C VAL A 154 15.10 1.24 14.96
N GLY A 155 14.50 1.73 13.88
CA GLY A 155 13.74 2.98 13.85
C GLY A 155 12.24 2.75 14.09
N SER A 156 11.54 3.74 14.64
CA SER A 156 10.09 3.71 14.83
C SER A 156 9.43 5.00 14.34
N GLY A 157 8.12 4.93 14.08
CA GLY A 157 7.26 6.09 13.85
C GLY A 157 7.18 7.05 15.04
N ASP A 158 7.73 6.71 16.21
CA ASP A 158 7.73 7.60 17.37
C ASP A 158 8.86 8.64 17.33
N ALA A 159 9.44 8.84 16.15
CA ALA A 159 10.59 9.69 15.88
C ALA A 159 11.88 9.28 16.62
N HIS A 160 12.05 8.01 17.00
CA HIS A 160 13.29 7.53 17.61
C HIS A 160 13.95 6.36 16.87
N VAL A 161 15.29 6.35 16.91
CA VAL A 161 16.11 5.15 16.73
C VAL A 161 16.44 4.57 18.10
N TYR A 162 16.25 3.27 18.25
CA TYR A 162 16.53 2.50 19.46
C TYR A 162 17.78 1.65 19.26
N ALA A 163 18.64 1.61 20.28
CA ALA A 163 19.66 0.57 20.43
C ALA A 163 19.30 -0.36 21.56
N ILE A 164 19.26 -1.65 21.27
CA ILE A 164 18.74 -2.69 22.15
C ILE A 164 19.83 -3.73 22.37
N ASP A 165 20.01 -4.14 23.62
CA ASP A 165 20.81 -5.30 23.96
C ASP A 165 20.16 -6.58 23.42
N ARG A 166 20.85 -7.29 22.52
CA ARG A 166 20.24 -8.41 21.78
C ARG A 166 19.80 -9.57 22.67
N ASP A 167 20.46 -9.75 23.82
CA ASP A 167 20.26 -10.90 24.68
C ASP A 167 19.14 -10.64 25.69
N SER A 168 19.12 -9.44 26.29
CA SER A 168 18.14 -9.07 27.32
C SER A 168 16.92 -8.30 26.81
N GLY A 169 16.98 -7.72 25.61
CA GLY A 169 15.94 -6.80 25.11
C GLY A 169 15.95 -5.43 25.80
N LYS A 170 16.97 -5.12 26.62
CA LYS A 170 17.07 -3.84 27.31
C LYS A 170 17.43 -2.73 26.32
N VAL A 171 16.64 -1.66 26.29
CA VAL A 171 17.00 -0.42 25.58
C VAL A 171 18.24 0.19 26.24
N VAL A 172 19.30 0.37 25.46
CA VAL A 172 20.58 0.93 25.88
C VAL A 172 20.55 2.45 25.76
N TRP A 173 20.07 2.94 24.61
CA TRP A 173 19.84 4.35 24.33
C TRP A 173 18.72 4.50 23.29
N LYS A 174 18.15 5.69 23.21
CA LYS A 174 17.29 6.13 22.09
C LYS A 174 17.72 7.51 21.60
N SER A 175 17.63 7.74 20.30
CA SER A 175 17.97 9.01 19.65
C SER A 175 16.76 9.55 18.90
N ARG A 176 16.33 10.77 19.22
CA ARG A 176 15.19 11.43 18.54
C ARG A 176 15.61 12.02 17.19
N ALA A 177 14.69 12.08 16.23
CA ALA A 177 14.80 12.91 15.03
C ALA A 177 14.63 14.40 15.36
N HIS A 178 14.83 15.28 14.38
CA HIS A 178 14.30 16.66 14.44
C HIS A 178 12.81 16.65 14.08
N THR A 179 12.00 17.50 14.72
CA THR A 179 10.63 17.75 14.27
C THR A 179 10.63 18.49 12.94
N VAL A 180 9.47 18.54 12.28
CA VAL A 180 9.22 19.33 11.07
C VAL A 180 9.61 20.80 11.26
N GLU A 181 9.25 21.39 12.40
CA GLU A 181 9.55 22.78 12.75
C GLU A 181 11.05 22.99 12.97
N GLU A 182 11.70 22.08 13.71
CA GLU A 182 13.15 22.15 13.95
C GLU A 182 13.94 22.05 12.64
N VAL A 183 13.50 21.22 11.68
CA VAL A 183 14.14 21.13 10.37
C VAL A 183 14.02 22.44 9.60
N GLN A 184 12.84 23.06 9.61
CA GLN A 184 12.63 24.36 8.95
C GLN A 184 13.46 25.47 9.62
N GLU A 185 13.52 25.52 10.95
CA GLU A 185 14.25 26.55 11.69
C GLU A 185 15.78 26.41 11.54
N GLN A 186 16.30 25.18 11.55
CA GLN A 186 17.74 24.94 11.54
C GLN A 186 18.34 24.85 10.13
N PHE A 187 17.59 24.35 9.16
CA PHE A 187 18.12 24.02 7.83
C PHE A 187 17.46 24.79 6.69
N ASP A 188 16.46 25.64 6.98
CA ASP A 188 15.65 26.33 5.97
C ASP A 188 15.02 25.35 4.96
N LEU A 189 14.66 24.15 5.44
CA LEU A 189 14.06 23.08 4.65
C LEU A 189 12.62 22.86 5.10
N LYS A 190 11.67 23.24 4.25
CA LYS A 190 10.25 23.04 4.54
C LYS A 190 9.84 21.59 4.31
N THR A 191 9.56 20.89 5.40
CA THR A 191 9.00 19.52 5.42
C THR A 191 7.50 19.61 5.76
N TYR A 192 6.70 18.60 5.39
CA TYR A 192 5.23 18.71 5.45
C TYR A 192 4.52 17.51 6.08
N ASN A 193 5.27 16.50 6.55
CA ASN A 193 4.69 15.20 6.87
C ASN A 193 4.89 14.85 8.35
N VAL A 194 5.92 14.08 8.64
CA VAL A 194 6.21 13.49 9.96
C VAL A 194 7.72 13.31 10.10
N ASP A 195 8.19 13.01 11.30
CA ASP A 195 9.59 12.71 11.61
C ASP A 195 9.81 11.22 11.90
N TRP A 196 9.08 10.36 11.20
CA TRP A 196 9.12 8.90 11.34
C TRP A 196 10.39 8.30 10.76
N PHE A 197 10.89 7.24 11.40
CA PHE A 197 11.95 6.39 10.85
C PHE A 197 11.32 5.19 10.11
N GLU A 198 10.75 5.44 8.93
CA GLU A 198 10.25 4.36 8.05
C GLU A 198 11.39 3.65 7.30
N GLY A 199 12.45 4.38 6.96
CA GLY A 199 13.62 3.80 6.30
C GLY A 199 14.35 2.79 7.18
N ASN A 200 14.87 1.72 6.56
CA ASN A 200 15.61 0.68 7.28
C ASN A 200 16.94 1.20 7.85
N ILE A 201 17.49 0.51 8.85
CA ILE A 201 18.74 0.92 9.51
C ILE A 201 19.98 0.38 8.79
N GLY A 202 20.97 1.26 8.59
CA GLY A 202 22.25 0.98 7.95
C GLY A 202 23.45 1.25 8.85
N MET A 203 24.66 1.03 8.31
CA MET A 203 25.89 1.23 9.05
C MET A 203 27.06 1.62 8.13
N LEU A 204 27.86 2.58 8.58
CA LEU A 204 29.12 3.00 7.93
C LEU A 204 30.30 2.11 8.35
N PRO A 205 31.42 2.14 7.61
CA PRO A 205 32.62 1.34 7.95
C PRO A 205 33.21 1.62 9.33
N ASP A 206 33.03 2.84 9.86
CA ASP A 206 33.47 3.22 11.21
C ASP A 206 32.51 2.73 12.33
N GLY A 207 31.37 2.14 11.94
CA GLY A 207 30.33 1.65 12.83
C GLY A 207 29.25 2.68 13.17
N SER A 208 29.26 3.87 12.56
CA SER A 208 28.15 4.82 12.72
C SER A 208 26.86 4.24 12.15
N ILE A 209 25.75 4.45 12.83
CA ILE A 209 24.41 4.01 12.40
C ILE A 209 23.87 5.00 11.38
N ILE A 210 23.35 4.50 10.25
CA ILE A 210 22.65 5.31 9.25
C ILE A 210 21.15 5.11 9.42
N ALA A 211 20.41 6.19 9.63
CA ALA A 211 18.97 6.18 9.87
C ALA A 211 18.27 7.22 8.98
N PRO A 212 17.65 6.80 7.86
CA PRO A 212 16.82 7.64 7.01
C PRO A 212 15.51 8.03 7.70
N ASN A 213 15.00 9.23 7.44
CA ASN A 213 13.82 9.75 8.12
C ASN A 213 12.93 10.59 7.19
N ASP A 214 11.65 10.66 7.55
CA ASP A 214 10.60 11.36 6.81
C ASP A 214 10.64 12.90 6.94
N ASN A 215 11.50 13.43 7.81
CA ASN A 215 11.85 14.86 7.80
C ASN A 215 12.89 15.23 6.72
N TYR A 216 13.09 14.36 5.71
CA TYR A 216 13.97 14.54 4.54
C TYR A 216 15.46 14.48 4.86
N LEU A 217 15.81 14.04 6.07
CA LEU A 217 17.18 13.90 6.53
C LEU A 217 17.57 12.42 6.64
N ILE A 218 18.85 12.14 6.43
CA ILE A 218 19.48 10.90 6.85
C ILE A 218 20.45 11.22 7.98
N TYR A 219 20.31 10.53 9.10
CA TYR A 219 21.17 10.72 10.27
C TYR A 219 22.30 9.69 10.29
N ALA A 220 23.52 10.14 10.55
CA ALA A 220 24.59 9.28 11.04
C ALA A 220 24.71 9.44 12.55
N LEU A 221 24.58 8.35 13.32
CA LEU A 221 24.62 8.34 14.78
C LEU A 221 25.84 7.57 15.30
N ASP A 222 26.43 8.02 16.40
CA ASP A 222 27.38 7.21 17.14
C ASP A 222 26.68 5.99 17.74
N ARG A 223 27.16 4.80 17.40
CA ARG A 223 26.50 3.55 17.82
C ARG A 223 26.50 3.28 19.33
N ASN A 224 27.38 3.92 20.10
CA ASN A 224 27.48 3.66 21.54
C ASN A 224 26.58 4.59 22.35
N THR A 225 26.37 5.81 21.88
CA THR A 225 25.69 6.88 22.61
C THR A 225 24.37 7.30 21.98
N GLY A 226 24.18 7.06 20.68
CA GLY A 226 23.07 7.60 19.90
C GLY A 226 23.26 9.07 19.50
N GLU A 227 24.39 9.69 19.82
CA GLU A 227 24.64 11.09 19.46
C GLU A 227 24.77 11.28 17.95
N ARG A 228 24.18 12.36 17.42
CA ARG A 228 24.24 12.69 15.98
C ARG A 228 25.66 13.11 15.60
N LYS A 229 26.23 12.46 14.59
CA LYS A 229 27.56 12.75 14.03
C LYS A 229 27.49 13.57 12.74
N GLN A 230 26.59 13.21 11.84
CA GLN A 230 26.45 13.82 10.51
C GLN A 230 24.98 13.77 10.05
N ILE A 231 24.60 14.69 9.18
CA ILE A 231 23.28 14.75 8.54
C ILE A 231 23.47 14.87 7.03
N TYR A 232 22.72 14.07 6.27
CA TYR A 232 22.67 14.17 4.81
C TYR A 232 21.29 14.64 4.37
N PHE A 233 21.27 15.57 3.43
CA PHE A 233 20.04 16.23 2.97
C PHE A 233 19.49 15.59 1.71
N GLY A 234 18.32 14.95 1.85
CA GLY A 234 17.44 14.61 0.75
C GLY A 234 16.72 15.85 0.18
N ASN A 235 15.68 15.60 -0.60
CA ASN A 235 14.75 16.64 -1.08
C ASN A 235 13.27 16.28 -0.80
N GLU A 236 13.04 15.12 -0.20
CA GLU A 236 11.73 14.61 0.24
C GLU A 236 11.96 13.39 1.16
N LEU A 237 10.90 12.63 1.49
CA LEU A 237 10.92 11.46 2.37
C LEU A 237 12.00 10.45 1.98
N MET A 238 12.63 9.84 2.97
CA MET A 238 13.75 8.93 2.79
C MET A 238 13.40 7.54 3.32
N TRP A 239 12.67 6.74 2.53
CA TRP A 239 12.35 5.35 2.89
C TRP A 239 13.42 4.36 2.47
N SER A 240 14.17 4.68 1.42
CA SER A 240 15.22 3.79 0.92
C SER A 240 16.38 3.72 1.93
N LEU A 241 16.85 2.52 2.25
CA LEU A 241 18.08 2.35 3.03
C LEU A 241 19.28 2.76 2.17
N PRO A 242 20.17 3.64 2.63
CA PRO A 242 21.34 4.01 1.87
C PRO A 242 22.30 2.84 1.67
N ALA A 243 22.71 2.60 0.43
CA ALA A 243 23.79 1.67 0.13
C ALA A 243 25.14 2.34 0.39
N VAL A 244 26.09 1.58 0.93
CA VAL A 244 27.40 2.08 1.32
C VAL A 244 28.45 1.39 0.47
N ASN A 245 29.29 2.17 -0.21
CA ASN A 245 30.51 1.65 -0.82
C ASN A 245 31.67 1.78 0.19
N PRO A 246 32.06 0.69 0.87
CA PRO A 246 33.06 0.74 1.94
C PRO A 246 34.48 1.04 1.43
N LYS A 247 34.75 0.91 0.13
CA LYS A 247 36.06 1.25 -0.45
C LYS A 247 36.20 2.74 -0.75
N THR A 248 35.11 3.38 -1.17
CA THR A 248 35.13 4.79 -1.58
C THR A 248 34.61 5.73 -0.51
N GLY A 249 33.94 5.22 0.53
CA GLY A 249 33.30 6.05 1.55
C GLY A 249 32.05 6.78 1.04
N ARG A 250 31.47 6.33 -0.08
CA ARG A 250 30.26 6.94 -0.66
C ARG A 250 29.00 6.26 -0.15
N ILE A 251 27.97 7.06 0.10
CA ILE A 251 26.62 6.58 0.38
C ILE A 251 25.67 6.97 -0.75
N PHE A 252 24.70 6.10 -1.06
CA PHE A 252 23.74 6.29 -2.14
C PHE A 252 22.33 6.02 -1.67
N SER A 253 21.37 6.86 -2.05
CA SER A 253 19.97 6.73 -1.62
C SER A 253 19.02 7.27 -2.69
N GLY A 254 17.82 6.71 -2.73
CA GLY A 254 16.66 7.34 -3.38
C GLY A 254 15.84 8.15 -2.36
N SER A 255 15.04 9.09 -2.85
CA SER A 255 13.97 9.74 -2.09
C SER A 255 12.61 9.48 -2.75
N GLN A 256 11.54 9.76 -2.01
CA GLN A 256 10.18 9.70 -2.56
C GLN A 256 9.85 10.84 -3.52
N PHE A 257 10.78 11.78 -3.75
CA PHE A 257 10.53 12.93 -4.59
C PHE A 257 10.15 12.52 -6.01
N VAL A 258 8.96 12.94 -6.41
CA VAL A 258 8.32 12.51 -7.66
C VAL A 258 8.95 13.09 -8.93
N ALA A 259 9.83 14.09 -8.78
CA ALA A 259 10.47 14.78 -9.88
C ALA A 259 11.98 14.50 -9.94
N MET A 260 12.65 15.14 -10.91
CA MET A 260 14.08 14.96 -11.15
C MET A 260 14.93 15.27 -9.90
N LYS A 261 16.11 14.63 -9.81
CA LYS A 261 17.08 14.73 -8.69
C LYS A 261 16.62 14.06 -7.40
N ASN A 262 16.05 12.87 -7.51
CA ASN A 262 15.57 12.02 -6.42
C ASN A 262 16.49 10.84 -6.10
N ILE A 263 17.69 10.80 -6.69
CA ILE A 263 18.73 9.81 -6.41
C ILE A 263 20.03 10.57 -6.14
N PHE A 264 20.73 10.17 -5.09
CA PHE A 264 21.84 10.95 -4.55
C PHE A 264 23.07 10.08 -4.28
N ALA A 265 24.22 10.73 -4.35
CA ALA A 265 25.46 10.25 -3.75
C ALA A 265 26.07 11.32 -2.85
N TRP A 266 26.52 10.91 -1.67
CA TRP A 266 27.28 11.76 -0.75
C TRP A 266 28.59 11.10 -0.36
N ASP A 267 29.55 11.93 0.00
CA ASP A 267 30.69 11.50 0.79
C ASP A 267 30.26 11.29 2.25
N ALA A 268 30.51 10.10 2.79
CA ALA A 268 30.03 9.73 4.12
C ALA A 268 30.71 10.53 5.24
N GLU A 269 31.97 10.92 5.05
CA GLU A 269 32.75 11.62 6.08
C GLU A 269 32.39 13.11 6.09
N THR A 270 32.41 13.76 4.91
CA THR A 270 32.19 15.20 4.82
C THR A 270 30.72 15.59 4.80
N GLY A 271 29.83 14.68 4.39
CA GLY A 271 28.41 14.99 4.13
C GLY A 271 28.17 15.71 2.81
N GLU A 272 29.23 16.01 2.03
CA GLU A 272 29.10 16.72 0.78
C GLU A 272 28.41 15.87 -0.28
N LYS A 273 27.44 16.47 -0.98
CA LYS A 273 26.74 15.86 -2.10
C LYS A 273 27.67 15.80 -3.31
N ILE A 274 27.97 14.60 -3.77
CA ILE A 274 28.86 14.36 -4.93
C ILE A 274 28.07 14.59 -6.22
N TRP A 275 26.88 13.99 -6.33
CA TRP A 275 25.97 14.17 -7.45
C TRP A 275 24.52 13.93 -7.04
N ALA A 276 23.59 14.43 -7.87
CA ALA A 276 22.17 14.12 -7.80
C ALA A 276 21.62 13.88 -9.21
N SER A 277 20.92 12.77 -9.38
CA SER A 277 20.35 12.26 -10.64
C SER A 277 18.95 11.72 -10.40
N GLY A 278 18.41 10.97 -11.37
CA GLY A 278 17.12 10.29 -11.25
C GLY A 278 16.13 10.71 -12.31
N GLY A 279 14.90 10.22 -12.18
CA GLY A 279 13.83 10.37 -13.15
C GLY A 279 12.51 10.78 -12.49
N LEU A 280 11.43 10.72 -13.27
CA LEU A 280 10.08 10.85 -12.70
C LEU A 280 9.76 9.66 -11.81
N GLY A 281 8.97 9.87 -10.76
CA GLY A 281 8.50 8.82 -9.85
C GLY A 281 9.30 8.72 -8.56
N SER A 282 8.66 8.20 -7.52
CA SER A 282 9.22 8.06 -6.17
C SER A 282 10.09 6.80 -6.04
N ASN A 283 11.13 6.83 -5.20
CA ASN A 283 12.05 5.70 -5.00
C ASN A 283 12.00 5.18 -3.56
N ALA A 284 11.14 4.18 -3.30
CA ALA A 284 11.12 3.42 -2.05
C ALA A 284 12.16 2.29 -2.01
N ALA A 285 12.45 1.70 -3.18
CA ALA A 285 13.45 0.66 -3.31
C ALA A 285 14.82 1.14 -2.81
N SER A 286 15.46 0.31 -1.98
CA SER A 286 16.82 0.55 -1.54
C SER A 286 17.79 0.23 -2.66
N PRO A 287 18.78 1.12 -2.93
CA PRO A 287 19.73 0.89 -3.99
C PRO A 287 20.61 -0.34 -3.75
N LEU A 288 20.90 -1.04 -4.84
CA LEU A 288 21.92 -2.07 -4.97
C LEU A 288 23.20 -1.47 -5.55
N LEU A 289 24.38 -1.82 -5.04
CA LEU A 289 25.65 -1.56 -5.70
C LEU A 289 26.15 -2.84 -6.38
N THR A 290 26.38 -2.79 -7.69
CA THR A 290 26.83 -3.95 -8.47
C THR A 290 28.25 -4.40 -8.12
N SER A 291 29.06 -3.48 -7.60
CA SER A 291 30.40 -3.74 -7.04
C SER A 291 30.84 -2.61 -6.11
N THR A 292 31.95 -2.80 -5.40
CA THR A 292 32.60 -1.71 -4.63
C THR A 292 33.65 -0.95 -5.45
N SER A 293 33.77 -1.22 -6.75
CA SER A 293 34.59 -0.43 -7.65
C SER A 293 34.07 1.01 -7.71
N PRO A 294 34.94 2.04 -7.76
CA PRO A 294 34.51 3.41 -8.04
C PRO A 294 33.73 3.53 -9.37
N ASP A 295 34.02 2.65 -10.33
CA ASP A 295 33.39 2.55 -11.65
C ASP A 295 32.25 1.52 -11.70
N GLY A 296 31.74 1.09 -10.54
CA GLY A 296 30.55 0.25 -10.44
C GLY A 296 29.26 1.03 -10.72
N ALA A 297 28.14 0.32 -10.67
CA ALA A 297 26.81 0.91 -10.82
C ALA A 297 26.00 0.81 -9.52
N LEU A 298 25.01 1.69 -9.47
CA LEU A 298 23.89 1.74 -8.55
C LEU A 298 22.65 1.27 -9.31
N VAL A 299 21.85 0.36 -8.77
CA VAL A 299 20.60 -0.11 -9.40
C VAL A 299 19.43 0.04 -8.41
N LEU A 300 18.31 0.56 -8.88
CA LEU A 300 17.06 0.67 -8.11
C LEU A 300 15.84 0.79 -9.05
N GLY A 301 14.67 0.40 -8.53
CA GLY A 301 13.38 0.62 -9.18
C GLY A 301 12.61 1.78 -8.57
N GLY A 302 11.71 2.38 -9.36
CA GLY A 302 10.82 3.46 -8.93
C GLY A 302 9.33 3.13 -9.07
N TYR A 303 8.49 3.94 -8.45
CA TYR A 303 7.02 3.83 -8.58
C TYR A 303 6.50 4.15 -9.99
N ASP A 304 7.34 4.73 -10.82
CA ASP A 304 7.09 4.85 -12.26
C ASP A 304 7.31 3.54 -13.03
N GLY A 305 7.59 2.44 -12.33
CA GLY A 305 7.72 1.10 -12.90
C GLY A 305 9.02 0.85 -13.66
N ILE A 306 10.01 1.73 -13.52
CA ILE A 306 11.27 1.65 -14.25
C ILE A 306 12.41 1.28 -13.30
N VAL A 307 13.14 0.23 -13.64
CA VAL A 307 14.45 -0.13 -13.06
C VAL A 307 15.52 0.68 -13.77
N ARG A 308 16.45 1.27 -13.02
CA ARG A 308 17.51 2.09 -13.58
C ARG A 308 18.86 1.74 -13.01
N ALA A 309 19.88 1.76 -13.86
CA ALA A 309 21.27 1.74 -13.43
C ALA A 309 21.92 3.11 -13.60
N TYR A 310 22.65 3.54 -12.58
CA TYR A 310 23.41 4.78 -12.57
C TYR A 310 24.87 4.51 -12.24
N SER A 311 25.76 5.31 -12.82
CA SER A 311 27.18 5.27 -12.50
C SER A 311 27.45 5.78 -11.08
N GLN A 312 28.22 5.04 -10.26
CA GLN A 312 28.52 5.43 -8.88
C GLN A 312 29.36 6.72 -8.77
N ASP A 313 30.20 7.02 -9.76
CA ASP A 313 31.11 8.16 -9.75
C ASP A 313 30.44 9.50 -10.11
N ASN A 314 29.49 9.49 -11.04
CA ASN A 314 28.95 10.71 -11.63
C ASN A 314 27.42 10.73 -11.82
N GLY A 315 26.72 9.66 -11.45
CA GLY A 315 25.26 9.60 -11.52
C GLY A 315 24.70 9.56 -12.94
N LYS A 316 25.51 9.27 -13.97
CA LYS A 316 25.01 9.09 -15.35
C LYS A 316 24.16 7.82 -15.44
N GLU A 317 22.97 7.92 -16.03
CA GLU A 317 22.15 6.74 -16.34
C GLU A 317 22.86 5.87 -17.38
N LEU A 318 22.95 4.57 -17.09
CA LEU A 318 23.64 3.57 -17.91
C LEU A 318 22.63 2.79 -18.75
N TRP A 319 21.52 2.38 -18.14
CA TRP A 319 20.39 1.72 -18.79
C TRP A 319 19.14 1.86 -17.93
N SER A 320 17.98 1.60 -18.54
CA SER A 320 16.69 1.48 -17.85
C SER A 320 15.84 0.37 -18.46
N PHE A 321 14.99 -0.26 -17.63
CA PHE A 321 14.07 -1.33 -18.00
C PHE A 321 12.68 -1.03 -17.42
N GLY A 322 11.63 -1.13 -18.25
CA GLY A 322 10.25 -0.86 -17.83
C GLY A 322 9.48 -2.14 -17.50
N THR A 323 9.09 -2.30 -16.23
CA THR A 323 8.13 -3.33 -15.80
C THR A 323 6.69 -2.89 -16.10
N ARG A 324 5.68 -3.70 -15.81
CA ARG A 324 4.28 -3.42 -16.21
C ARG A 324 3.49 -2.66 -15.14
N ASP A 325 4.05 -2.47 -13.96
CA ASP A 325 3.46 -1.70 -12.85
C ASP A 325 4.58 -1.06 -12.00
N HIS A 326 4.26 -0.46 -10.85
CA HIS A 326 5.19 0.19 -9.95
C HIS A 326 6.15 -0.81 -9.26
N ILE A 327 7.32 -0.31 -8.84
CA ILE A 327 8.33 -1.13 -8.16
C ILE A 327 8.51 -0.63 -6.74
N TYR A 328 8.16 -1.47 -5.77
CA TYR A 328 8.45 -1.26 -4.35
C TYR A 328 9.73 -2.01 -3.92
N ALA A 329 9.90 -3.24 -4.42
CA ALA A 329 10.97 -4.14 -4.05
C ALA A 329 12.37 -3.60 -4.44
N SER A 330 13.35 -3.83 -3.58
CA SER A 330 14.76 -3.51 -3.85
C SER A 330 15.40 -4.60 -4.72
N PRO A 331 16.22 -4.25 -5.74
CA PRO A 331 16.89 -5.24 -6.59
C PRO A 331 17.92 -6.07 -5.83
N ALA A 332 18.07 -7.34 -6.22
CA ALA A 332 19.11 -8.26 -5.75
C ALA A 332 20.13 -8.59 -6.85
N GLN A 333 21.31 -9.10 -6.49
CA GLN A 333 22.32 -9.50 -7.46
C GLN A 333 22.71 -10.98 -7.30
N GLN A 334 22.57 -11.74 -8.39
CA GLN A 334 22.97 -13.14 -8.47
C GLN A 334 24.51 -13.34 -8.50
N PRO A 335 24.99 -14.58 -8.29
CA PRO A 335 26.40 -14.94 -8.48
C PRO A 335 27.00 -14.62 -9.84
N ASP A 336 26.22 -14.77 -10.91
CA ASP A 336 26.64 -14.47 -12.28
C ASP A 336 26.61 -12.96 -12.61
N GLY A 337 26.03 -12.17 -11.71
CA GLY A 337 25.87 -10.73 -11.81
C GLY A 337 24.50 -10.26 -12.30
N SER A 338 23.61 -11.16 -12.73
CA SER A 338 22.25 -10.81 -13.12
C SER A 338 21.50 -10.09 -11.99
N ILE A 339 20.71 -9.08 -12.37
CA ILE A 339 19.92 -8.28 -11.43
C ILE A 339 18.54 -8.91 -11.32
N ILE A 340 18.14 -9.28 -10.11
CA ILE A 340 16.80 -9.79 -9.83
C ILE A 340 15.94 -8.66 -9.30
N GLN A 341 14.85 -8.37 -10.01
CA GLN A 341 13.90 -7.34 -9.64
C GLN A 341 12.50 -7.92 -9.57
N ALA A 342 11.85 -7.76 -8.43
CA ALA A 342 10.42 -8.04 -8.30
C ALA A 342 9.60 -6.75 -8.53
N SER A 343 8.38 -6.88 -9.05
CA SER A 343 7.49 -5.74 -9.32
C SER A 343 6.06 -6.00 -8.86
N ALA A 344 5.31 -4.93 -8.63
CA ALA A 344 3.90 -5.01 -8.27
C ALA A 344 3.01 -5.49 -9.43
N ASP A 345 3.57 -5.67 -10.64
CA ASP A 345 2.84 -6.30 -11.75
C ASP A 345 2.60 -7.80 -11.56
N GLY A 346 3.30 -8.41 -10.60
CA GLY A 346 3.23 -9.83 -10.28
C GLY A 346 4.42 -10.65 -10.78
N SER A 347 5.45 -10.01 -11.32
CA SER A 347 6.59 -10.69 -11.93
C SER A 347 7.90 -10.52 -11.16
N VAL A 348 8.74 -11.55 -11.25
CA VAL A 348 10.17 -11.50 -10.96
C VAL A 348 10.94 -11.49 -12.27
N TYR A 349 11.80 -10.50 -12.44
CA TYR A 349 12.64 -10.29 -13.62
C TYR A 349 14.10 -10.61 -13.29
N ALA A 350 14.79 -11.31 -14.17
CA ALA A 350 16.25 -11.26 -14.23
C ALA A 350 16.69 -10.36 -15.38
N LEU A 351 17.54 -9.38 -15.08
CA LEU A 351 18.05 -8.42 -16.04
C LEU A 351 19.57 -8.59 -16.20
N ASN A 352 20.02 -8.43 -17.43
CA ASN A 352 21.44 -8.33 -17.73
C ASN A 352 22.01 -7.06 -17.08
N PRO A 353 23.07 -7.17 -16.27
CA PRO A 353 23.55 -6.05 -15.47
C PRO A 353 24.26 -4.96 -16.30
N GLU A 354 24.69 -5.28 -17.52
CA GLU A 354 25.43 -4.36 -18.40
C GLU A 354 24.50 -3.47 -19.23
N ASN A 355 23.35 -3.98 -19.65
CA ASN A 355 22.45 -3.28 -20.58
C ASN A 355 20.96 -3.26 -20.16
N GLY A 356 20.59 -3.93 -19.07
CA GLY A 356 19.22 -3.96 -18.57
C GLY A 356 18.26 -4.85 -19.36
N GLU A 357 18.73 -5.59 -20.36
CA GLU A 357 17.88 -6.51 -21.13
C GLU A 357 17.36 -7.65 -20.25
N MET A 358 16.09 -8.01 -20.42
CA MET A 358 15.49 -9.14 -19.71
C MET A 358 16.12 -10.46 -20.16
N ILE A 359 16.60 -11.24 -19.20
CA ILE A 359 17.12 -12.60 -19.39
C ILE A 359 15.97 -13.61 -19.26
N TRP A 360 15.18 -13.48 -18.19
CA TRP A 360 13.99 -14.29 -17.94
C TRP A 360 12.98 -13.53 -17.07
N GLN A 361 11.73 -13.98 -17.11
CA GLN A 361 10.62 -13.54 -16.27
C GLN A 361 9.98 -14.75 -15.58
N TYR A 362 9.46 -14.56 -14.38
CA TYR A 362 8.58 -15.51 -13.70
C TYR A 362 7.36 -14.78 -13.15
N ASP A 363 6.16 -15.16 -13.60
CA ASP A 363 4.89 -14.60 -13.18
C ASP A 363 4.30 -15.34 -11.97
N THR A 364 4.15 -14.63 -10.86
CA THR A 364 3.49 -15.09 -9.64
C THR A 364 2.00 -14.78 -9.60
N LEU A 365 1.49 -14.06 -10.61
CA LEU A 365 0.16 -13.43 -10.72
C LEU A 365 -0.09 -12.26 -9.76
N GLU A 366 0.52 -12.26 -8.59
CA GLU A 366 0.15 -11.34 -7.51
C GLU A 366 1.21 -10.28 -7.23
N PRO A 367 0.83 -9.04 -6.88
CA PRO A 367 1.78 -7.96 -6.62
C PRO A 367 2.93 -8.38 -5.70
N ILE A 368 4.16 -8.05 -6.08
CA ILE A 368 5.35 -8.37 -5.31
C ILE A 368 5.99 -7.10 -4.77
N ARG A 369 5.79 -6.84 -3.47
CA ARG A 369 6.44 -5.74 -2.73
C ARG A 369 7.67 -6.19 -1.96
N SER A 370 7.76 -7.48 -1.64
CA SER A 370 8.90 -8.11 -0.98
C SER A 370 10.16 -8.04 -1.85
N SER A 371 11.26 -7.57 -1.27
CA SER A 371 12.58 -7.57 -1.93
C SER A 371 13.17 -8.98 -2.00
N PRO A 372 13.72 -9.44 -3.14
CA PRO A 372 14.22 -10.81 -3.28
C PRO A 372 15.42 -11.12 -2.37
N ALA A 373 15.42 -12.26 -1.71
CA ALA A 373 16.57 -12.77 -0.96
C ALA A 373 17.22 -13.95 -1.70
N ILE A 374 18.55 -13.99 -1.81
CA ILE A 374 19.28 -15.00 -2.59
C ILE A 374 20.21 -15.78 -1.66
N ASP A 375 20.15 -17.10 -1.70
CA ASP A 375 21.07 -17.95 -0.91
C ASP A 375 22.40 -18.23 -1.64
N GLY A 376 23.26 -19.02 -0.99
CA GLY A 376 24.58 -19.39 -1.50
C GLY A 376 24.53 -20.30 -2.74
N ASN A 377 23.41 -21.00 -2.97
CA ASN A 377 23.16 -21.78 -4.18
C ASN A 377 22.55 -20.94 -5.32
N GLY A 378 22.19 -19.69 -5.03
CA GLY A 378 21.55 -18.79 -5.98
C GLY A 378 20.03 -18.92 -6.05
N VAL A 379 19.39 -19.68 -5.15
CA VAL A 379 17.92 -19.75 -5.10
C VAL A 379 17.38 -18.42 -4.59
N ILE A 380 16.34 -17.93 -5.25
CA ILE A 380 15.69 -16.65 -5.03
C ILE A 380 14.42 -16.87 -4.21
N TYR A 381 14.25 -16.15 -3.11
CA TYR A 381 13.07 -16.19 -2.25
C TYR A 381 12.34 -14.86 -2.26
N VAL A 382 11.01 -14.91 -2.39
CA VAL A 382 10.17 -13.72 -2.54
C VAL A 382 8.73 -13.98 -2.06
N GLY A 383 8.16 -13.05 -1.30
CA GLY A 383 6.75 -13.09 -0.87
C GLY A 383 5.85 -12.32 -1.83
N SER A 384 4.62 -12.82 -2.08
CA SER A 384 3.63 -12.15 -2.93
C SER A 384 2.42 -11.61 -2.16
N GLY A 385 1.57 -10.84 -2.85
CA GLY A 385 0.34 -10.22 -2.33
C GLY A 385 -0.69 -11.23 -1.80
N GLU A 386 -0.71 -12.47 -2.28
CA GLU A 386 -1.62 -13.50 -1.76
C GLU A 386 -0.94 -14.50 -0.81
N GLY A 387 0.00 -14.05 0.02
CA GLY A 387 0.44 -14.84 1.18
C GLY A 387 1.37 -15.98 0.86
N LYS A 388 1.93 -16.00 -0.35
CA LYS A 388 2.73 -17.12 -0.84
C LYS A 388 4.20 -16.74 -0.85
N LEU A 389 5.03 -17.60 -0.25
CA LEU A 389 6.48 -17.55 -0.36
C LEU A 389 6.91 -18.42 -1.54
N PHE A 390 7.57 -17.81 -2.52
CA PHE A 390 8.14 -18.49 -3.67
C PHE A 390 9.64 -18.74 -3.46
N ALA A 391 10.11 -19.90 -3.93
CA ALA A 391 11.51 -20.18 -4.17
C ALA A 391 11.71 -20.45 -5.67
N ILE A 392 12.55 -19.66 -6.32
CA ILE A 392 12.82 -19.69 -7.76
C ILE A 392 14.29 -20.07 -7.97
N ASN A 393 14.56 -20.99 -8.89
CA ASN A 393 15.92 -21.39 -9.25
C ASN A 393 16.64 -20.25 -9.99
N PRO A 394 17.98 -20.26 -10.05
CA PRO A 394 18.75 -19.21 -10.75
C PRO A 394 18.35 -19.00 -12.22
N ASP A 395 17.81 -20.03 -12.87
CA ASP A 395 17.36 -20.03 -14.27
C ASP A 395 15.93 -19.50 -14.48
N GLY A 396 15.27 -19.05 -13.41
CA GLY A 396 13.90 -18.52 -13.45
C GLY A 396 12.80 -19.57 -13.24
N SER A 397 13.14 -20.86 -13.21
CA SER A 397 12.14 -21.91 -12.97
C SER A 397 11.67 -21.98 -11.51
N LEU A 398 10.39 -22.30 -11.29
CA LEU A 398 9.88 -22.52 -9.95
C LEU A 398 10.59 -23.71 -9.28
N ARG A 399 11.12 -23.50 -8.07
CA ARG A 399 11.62 -24.59 -7.21
C ARG A 399 10.49 -25.17 -6.36
N TRP A 400 9.79 -24.30 -5.65
CA TRP A 400 8.59 -24.59 -4.87
C TRP A 400 7.91 -23.28 -4.47
N ALA A 401 6.64 -23.35 -4.07
CA ALA A 401 5.99 -22.26 -3.36
C ALA A 401 5.29 -22.78 -2.11
N TYR A 402 5.07 -21.91 -1.13
CA TYR A 402 4.45 -22.26 0.14
C TYR A 402 3.43 -21.20 0.57
N GLN A 403 2.18 -21.61 0.78
CA GLN A 403 1.09 -20.75 1.23
C GLN A 403 1.23 -20.46 2.73
N CYS A 404 1.76 -19.29 3.07
CA CYS A 404 1.93 -18.85 4.46
C CYS A 404 0.60 -18.37 5.05
N ILE A 405 -0.04 -17.39 4.42
CA ILE A 405 -1.28 -16.77 4.91
C ILE A 405 -2.46 -17.37 4.13
N THR A 406 -3.52 -17.82 4.81
CA THR A 406 -4.68 -18.49 4.18
C THR A 406 -6.00 -17.77 4.42
N GLU A 407 -5.97 -16.68 5.18
CA GLU A 407 -7.16 -15.86 5.43
C GLU A 407 -7.52 -15.07 4.13
N GLU A 408 -8.59 -14.29 4.09
CA GLU A 408 -8.76 -13.32 2.99
C GLU A 408 -7.94 -12.08 3.38
N ARG A 409 -7.11 -11.52 2.48
CA ARG A 409 -6.09 -10.46 2.69
C ARG A 409 -4.74 -10.98 3.22
N ASN A 410 -3.78 -11.13 2.32
CA ASN A 410 -2.70 -12.09 2.49
C ASN A 410 -1.28 -11.55 2.22
N ASP A 411 -1.05 -10.26 2.05
CA ASP A 411 0.25 -9.78 1.55
C ASP A 411 1.45 -10.14 2.45
N LEU A 412 2.47 -10.78 1.87
CA LEU A 412 3.82 -10.89 2.45
C LEU A 412 4.66 -9.68 2.07
N ASN A 413 4.38 -8.52 2.69
CA ASN A 413 5.09 -7.27 2.41
C ASN A 413 6.51 -7.23 3.01
N GLY A 414 6.72 -7.88 4.16
CA GLY A 414 8.05 -8.01 4.75
C GLY A 414 8.95 -8.85 3.85
N SER A 415 10.18 -8.40 3.61
CA SER A 415 11.11 -9.15 2.75
C SER A 415 11.72 -10.34 3.49
N PRO A 416 11.98 -11.48 2.82
CA PRO A 416 12.54 -12.66 3.47
C PRO A 416 13.93 -12.42 4.06
N GLY A 417 14.12 -12.90 5.29
CA GLY A 417 15.40 -13.01 5.98
C GLY A 417 15.88 -14.47 5.98
N LEU A 418 17.15 -14.69 5.66
CA LEU A 418 17.71 -16.04 5.53
C LEU A 418 18.41 -16.46 6.82
N GLY A 419 17.94 -17.55 7.45
CA GLY A 419 18.66 -18.23 8.52
C GLY A 419 19.49 -19.40 8.00
N TYR A 420 20.17 -20.12 8.90
CA TYR A 420 20.91 -21.33 8.50
C TYR A 420 20.03 -22.49 8.04
N ASP A 421 18.79 -22.54 8.54
CA ASP A 421 17.91 -23.71 8.37
C ASP A 421 16.64 -23.42 7.55
N GLY A 422 16.42 -22.16 7.16
CA GLY A 422 15.23 -21.76 6.43
C GLY A 422 15.03 -20.26 6.29
N VAL A 423 13.87 -19.92 5.76
CA VAL A 423 13.45 -18.57 5.40
C VAL A 423 12.49 -18.04 6.46
N TYR A 424 12.68 -16.79 6.87
CA TYR A 424 11.79 -16.05 7.75
C TYR A 424 11.12 -14.94 6.97
N ILE A 425 9.79 -14.85 7.02
CA ILE A 425 9.04 -13.81 6.31
C ILE A 425 7.78 -13.43 7.10
N ALA A 426 7.28 -12.22 6.93
CA ALA A 426 6.10 -11.74 7.64
C ALA A 426 5.21 -10.89 6.73
N GLY A 427 3.97 -10.70 7.13
CA GLY A 427 2.97 -10.01 6.31
C GLY A 427 1.90 -9.26 7.09
N GLU A 428 0.95 -8.71 6.35
CA GLU A 428 -0.14 -7.87 6.88
C GLU A 428 -1.08 -8.60 7.84
N SER A 429 -1.08 -9.93 7.84
CA SER A 429 -1.85 -10.74 8.80
C SER A 429 -1.35 -10.64 10.24
N GLY A 430 -0.17 -10.02 10.45
CA GLY A 430 0.49 -9.95 11.76
C GLY A 430 1.21 -11.25 12.11
N GLU A 431 1.48 -12.10 11.12
CA GLU A 431 2.13 -13.39 11.32
C GLU A 431 3.55 -13.37 10.77
N ILE A 432 4.44 -14.04 11.51
CA ILE A 432 5.83 -14.29 11.16
C ILE A 432 5.94 -15.78 10.90
N PHE A 433 6.43 -16.13 9.72
CA PHE A 433 6.53 -17.47 9.21
C PHE A 433 7.99 -17.89 9.14
N PHE A 434 8.27 -19.10 9.62
CA PHE A 434 9.50 -19.81 9.29
C PHE A 434 9.18 -20.97 8.36
N VAL A 435 9.90 -21.07 7.24
CA VAL A 435 9.78 -22.17 6.27
C VAL A 435 11.17 -22.78 6.05
N PRO A 436 11.41 -24.05 6.43
CA PRO A 436 12.67 -24.71 6.12
C PRO A 436 12.89 -24.81 4.60
N TYR A 437 14.13 -24.63 4.16
CA TYR A 437 14.48 -24.40 2.74
C TYR A 437 13.90 -25.40 1.74
N ASP A 438 13.94 -26.70 2.01
CA ASP A 438 13.40 -27.73 1.13
C ASP A 438 12.22 -28.47 1.78
N TYR A 439 11.59 -27.92 2.82
CA TYR A 439 10.40 -28.53 3.44
C TYR A 439 9.32 -28.84 2.40
N PRO A 440 8.92 -27.93 1.50
CA PRO A 440 7.92 -28.22 0.46
C PRO A 440 8.29 -29.38 -0.45
N LEU A 441 9.59 -29.70 -0.60
CA LEU A 441 10.09 -30.82 -1.41
C LEU A 441 10.28 -32.12 -0.61
N SER A 442 10.24 -32.06 0.71
CA SER A 442 10.34 -33.22 1.61
C SER A 442 9.12 -34.14 1.52
N ASN A 443 9.22 -35.36 2.07
CA ASN A 443 8.07 -36.27 2.15
C ASN A 443 6.91 -35.68 2.98
N ALA A 444 7.21 -34.90 4.02
CA ALA A 444 6.18 -34.25 4.82
C ALA A 444 5.52 -33.10 4.06
N GLY A 445 6.33 -32.22 3.45
CA GLY A 445 5.81 -31.07 2.68
C GLY A 445 5.02 -31.48 1.45
N LYS A 446 5.39 -32.60 0.79
CA LYS A 446 4.58 -33.20 -0.29
C LYS A 446 3.13 -33.54 0.10
N ASN A 447 2.88 -33.75 1.40
CA ASN A 447 1.54 -34.03 1.91
C ASN A 447 0.91 -32.80 2.60
N ASP A 448 1.60 -31.67 2.66
CA ASP A 448 1.10 -30.41 3.20
C ASP A 448 0.38 -29.65 2.07
N PRO A 449 -0.92 -29.37 2.16
CA PRO A 449 -1.68 -28.69 1.11
C PRO A 449 -1.20 -27.26 0.84
N ARG A 450 -0.40 -26.67 1.73
CA ARG A 450 0.23 -25.36 1.52
C ARG A 450 1.44 -25.43 0.61
N SER A 451 2.00 -26.61 0.36
CA SER A 451 3.18 -26.78 -0.50
C SER A 451 2.77 -26.95 -1.95
N ILE A 452 3.37 -26.16 -2.84
CA ILE A 452 3.16 -26.19 -4.28
C ILE A 452 4.48 -26.62 -4.96
N GLN A 453 4.38 -27.58 -5.87
CA GLN A 453 5.51 -28.18 -6.59
C GLN A 453 5.21 -28.23 -8.09
N GLY A 454 6.25 -28.15 -8.92
CA GLY A 454 6.14 -28.28 -10.37
C GLY A 454 6.89 -27.18 -11.11
N PRO A 455 7.12 -27.34 -12.41
CA PRO A 455 8.02 -26.45 -13.16
C PRO A 455 7.39 -25.13 -13.63
N GLY A 456 6.07 -24.97 -13.53
CA GLY A 456 5.33 -23.96 -14.29
C GLY A 456 4.65 -22.89 -13.45
N GLU A 457 4.51 -21.73 -14.07
CA GLU A 457 3.53 -20.70 -13.69
C GLU A 457 2.11 -21.29 -13.74
N ILE A 458 1.21 -20.81 -12.89
CA ILE A 458 -0.22 -21.18 -12.95
C ILE A 458 -0.89 -20.25 -13.98
N LEU A 459 -0.42 -20.30 -15.21
CA LEU A 459 -0.84 -19.40 -16.28
C LEU A 459 -1.14 -20.18 -17.56
N PRO A 460 -2.11 -19.71 -18.37
CA PRO A 460 -2.33 -20.25 -19.70
C PRO A 460 -1.08 -20.11 -20.60
N ASP A 461 -1.08 -20.83 -21.72
CA ASP A 461 -0.11 -20.60 -22.80
C ASP A 461 -0.30 -19.19 -23.42
N ASP A 462 0.30 -18.94 -24.59
CA ASP A 462 0.18 -17.65 -25.29
C ASP A 462 -1.28 -17.33 -25.72
N GLY A 463 -1.65 -16.05 -25.60
CA GLY A 463 -3.00 -15.59 -25.91
C GLY A 463 -3.41 -14.32 -25.18
N VAL A 464 -4.68 -13.96 -25.30
CA VAL A 464 -5.32 -12.88 -24.54
C VAL A 464 -6.30 -13.48 -23.54
N PHE A 465 -6.27 -12.98 -22.31
CA PHE A 465 -7.06 -13.51 -21.20
C PHE A 465 -7.65 -12.36 -20.40
N LEU A 466 -8.90 -12.52 -19.96
CA LEU A 466 -9.56 -11.60 -19.03
C LEU A 466 -9.60 -12.27 -17.66
N VAL A 467 -8.68 -11.87 -16.80
CA VAL A 467 -8.40 -12.50 -15.50
C VAL A 467 -9.29 -11.89 -14.41
N TRP A 468 -9.95 -12.72 -13.62
CA TRP A 468 -10.80 -12.28 -12.52
C TRP A 468 -9.97 -11.61 -11.43
N THR A 469 -10.44 -10.47 -10.91
CA THR A 469 -9.83 -9.79 -9.77
C THR A 469 -10.70 -9.99 -8.52
N GLY A 470 -10.19 -10.75 -7.54
CA GLY A 470 -10.84 -10.95 -6.25
C GLY A 470 -10.88 -9.67 -5.40
N ARG A 471 -11.73 -9.64 -4.37
CA ARG A 471 -11.97 -8.43 -3.55
C ARG A 471 -10.73 -7.88 -2.83
N PHE A 472 -9.72 -8.71 -2.59
CA PHE A 472 -8.44 -8.30 -2.01
C PHE A 472 -7.32 -8.19 -3.04
N GLY A 473 -7.66 -8.33 -4.32
CA GLY A 473 -6.75 -8.10 -5.43
C GLY A 473 -6.18 -9.35 -6.09
N SER A 474 -6.49 -10.54 -5.58
CA SER A 474 -6.13 -11.81 -6.21
C SER A 474 -6.45 -11.83 -7.70
N LEU A 475 -5.55 -12.38 -8.50
CA LEU A 475 -5.72 -12.55 -9.94
C LEU A 475 -5.91 -14.02 -10.26
N ASP A 476 -7.15 -14.38 -10.55
CA ASP A 476 -7.58 -15.75 -10.78
C ASP A 476 -7.88 -15.96 -12.29
N PRO A 477 -7.09 -16.78 -13.01
CA PRO A 477 -7.35 -17.08 -14.42
C PRO A 477 -8.68 -17.81 -14.64
N GLU A 478 -9.15 -18.53 -13.64
CA GLU A 478 -10.45 -19.21 -13.63
C GLU A 478 -11.41 -18.43 -12.71
N PRO A 479 -12.42 -17.73 -13.27
CA PRO A 479 -13.40 -17.01 -12.47
C PRO A 479 -14.28 -17.97 -11.65
N PRO A 480 -14.87 -17.52 -10.53
CA PRO A 480 -15.77 -18.35 -9.75
C PRO A 480 -17.04 -18.70 -10.54
N GLU A 481 -17.53 -19.94 -10.39
CA GLU A 481 -18.79 -20.38 -11.02
C GLU A 481 -20.02 -19.61 -10.48
N ALA A 482 -19.94 -19.12 -9.23
CA ALA A 482 -21.02 -18.40 -8.57
C ALA A 482 -20.51 -17.16 -7.84
N ILE A 483 -21.27 -16.07 -7.90
CA ILE A 483 -21.00 -14.81 -7.21
C ILE A 483 -22.24 -14.38 -6.40
N ASP A 484 -22.05 -13.54 -5.39
CA ASP A 484 -23.19 -12.95 -4.68
C ASP A 484 -23.92 -11.95 -5.60
N ALA A 485 -25.25 -11.80 -5.43
CA ALA A 485 -26.08 -10.99 -6.34
C ALA A 485 -25.75 -9.48 -6.37
N ASN A 486 -24.95 -8.99 -5.43
CA ASN A 486 -24.46 -7.60 -5.37
C ASN A 486 -22.94 -7.50 -5.50
N GLU A 487 -22.26 -8.61 -5.80
CA GLU A 487 -20.80 -8.67 -5.98
C GLU A 487 -20.43 -8.06 -7.34
N PRO A 488 -19.64 -6.99 -7.37
CA PRO A 488 -19.10 -6.45 -8.62
C PRO A 488 -18.20 -7.46 -9.31
N ILE A 489 -18.11 -7.34 -10.63
CA ILE A 489 -17.22 -8.15 -11.46
C ILE A 489 -16.06 -7.26 -11.89
N VAL A 490 -14.83 -7.67 -11.62
CA VAL A 490 -13.63 -6.93 -12.01
C VAL A 490 -12.71 -7.86 -12.79
N LEU A 491 -12.30 -7.41 -13.98
CA LEU A 491 -11.46 -8.17 -14.91
C LEU A 491 -10.20 -7.38 -15.26
N ARG A 492 -9.06 -8.06 -15.34
CA ARG A 492 -7.78 -7.52 -15.83
C ARG A 492 -7.43 -8.15 -17.17
N ILE A 493 -7.04 -7.35 -18.16
CA ILE A 493 -6.53 -7.89 -19.43
C ILE A 493 -5.08 -8.33 -19.29
N PHE A 494 -4.82 -9.59 -19.66
CA PHE A 494 -3.51 -10.21 -19.78
C PHE A 494 -3.27 -10.65 -21.21
N VAL A 495 -2.05 -10.42 -21.70
CA VAL A 495 -1.58 -10.94 -22.98
C VAL A 495 -0.28 -11.69 -22.74
N ARG A 496 -0.21 -12.94 -23.18
CA ARG A 496 0.98 -13.79 -23.11
C ARG A 496 1.52 -14.06 -24.51
N LYS A 497 2.84 -13.96 -24.64
CA LYS A 497 3.57 -14.18 -25.89
C LYS A 497 4.94 -14.76 -25.60
N ASP A 498 5.28 -15.84 -26.30
CA ASP A 498 6.52 -16.59 -26.13
C ASP A 498 6.74 -17.06 -24.67
N GLY A 499 5.64 -17.33 -23.95
CA GLY A 499 5.66 -17.74 -22.54
C GLY A 499 5.68 -16.59 -21.53
N ASP A 500 5.85 -15.34 -21.95
CA ASP A 500 5.93 -14.18 -21.04
C ASP A 500 4.63 -13.37 -21.08
N THR A 501 4.21 -12.87 -19.92
CA THR A 501 3.11 -11.90 -19.88
C THR A 501 3.63 -10.50 -20.20
N ILE A 502 3.12 -9.89 -21.27
CA ILE A 502 3.60 -8.60 -21.80
C ILE A 502 2.75 -7.41 -21.33
N LEU A 503 3.29 -6.20 -21.48
CA LEU A 503 2.52 -4.98 -21.27
C LEU A 503 1.39 -4.89 -22.31
N SER A 504 0.16 -4.78 -21.82
CA SER A 504 -1.05 -4.72 -22.64
C SER A 504 -2.17 -3.94 -21.95
N SER A 505 -3.07 -3.38 -22.76
CA SER A 505 -4.27 -2.68 -22.30
C SER A 505 -5.46 -2.94 -23.24
N PHE A 506 -6.67 -2.72 -22.73
CA PHE A 506 -7.87 -2.64 -23.57
C PHE A 506 -7.74 -1.47 -24.54
N ASP A 507 -8.24 -1.62 -25.77
CA ASP A 507 -8.57 -0.49 -26.63
C ASP A 507 -9.99 -0.01 -26.27
N GLY A 508 -10.06 1.01 -25.42
CA GLY A 508 -11.31 1.50 -24.83
C GLY A 508 -12.37 1.92 -25.86
N ASP A 509 -11.97 2.38 -27.05
CA ASP A 509 -12.90 2.81 -28.10
C ASP A 509 -13.58 1.61 -28.80
N SER A 510 -13.02 0.41 -28.67
CA SER A 510 -13.51 -0.83 -29.29
C SER A 510 -14.26 -1.76 -28.33
N LEU A 511 -14.26 -1.45 -27.03
CA LEU A 511 -14.80 -2.33 -25.99
C LEU A 511 -16.33 -2.30 -25.99
N GLU A 512 -16.93 -3.46 -26.22
CA GLU A 512 -18.37 -3.69 -26.13
C GLU A 512 -18.66 -4.72 -25.02
N VAL A 513 -19.64 -4.41 -24.16
CA VAL A 513 -20.09 -5.27 -23.06
C VAL A 513 -21.59 -5.46 -23.16
N GLU A 514 -22.03 -6.72 -23.26
CA GLU A 514 -23.43 -7.12 -23.37
C GLU A 514 -23.80 -7.98 -22.15
N PHE A 515 -24.98 -7.72 -21.57
CA PHE A 515 -25.49 -8.45 -20.41
C PHE A 515 -26.80 -9.16 -20.75
N SER A 516 -26.98 -10.38 -20.24
CA SER A 516 -28.24 -11.10 -20.28
C SER A 516 -28.62 -11.62 -18.88
N GLY A 517 -29.93 -11.68 -18.60
CA GLY A 517 -30.46 -12.14 -17.31
C GLY A 517 -30.66 -11.03 -16.26
N ILE A 518 -30.49 -9.76 -16.64
CA ILE A 518 -30.61 -8.59 -15.76
C ILE A 518 -31.70 -7.63 -16.26
N GLU A 519 -32.27 -6.83 -15.34
CA GLU A 519 -33.30 -5.83 -15.67
C GLU A 519 -32.73 -4.41 -15.79
N THR A 520 -31.66 -4.12 -15.04
CA THR A 520 -31.04 -2.80 -14.95
C THR A 520 -29.60 -2.85 -15.45
N GLU A 521 -29.24 -1.97 -16.39
CA GLU A 521 -27.87 -1.90 -16.91
C GLU A 521 -26.88 -1.51 -15.80
N PRO A 522 -25.77 -2.25 -15.64
CA PRO A 522 -24.76 -1.94 -14.64
C PRO A 522 -23.90 -0.76 -15.06
N VAL A 523 -23.11 -0.25 -14.12
CA VAL A 523 -22.04 0.71 -14.45
C VAL A 523 -20.84 -0.07 -14.99
N VAL A 524 -20.42 0.26 -16.21
CA VAL A 524 -19.20 -0.25 -16.83
C VAL A 524 -18.13 0.83 -16.72
N ALA A 525 -17.02 0.53 -16.05
CA ALA A 525 -15.93 1.46 -15.81
C ALA A 525 -14.59 0.85 -16.20
N LEU A 526 -13.88 1.52 -17.10
CA LEU A 526 -12.50 1.20 -17.45
C LEU A 526 -11.55 2.05 -16.61
N ALA A 527 -10.55 1.43 -15.99
CA ALA A 527 -9.52 2.14 -15.24
C ALA A 527 -8.69 3.07 -16.13
N ALA A 528 -8.08 4.11 -15.55
CA ALA A 528 -7.28 5.10 -16.28
C ALA A 528 -6.08 4.50 -17.02
N ASN A 529 -5.49 3.43 -16.48
CA ASN A 529 -4.42 2.68 -17.13
C ASN A 529 -4.92 1.71 -18.22
N GLN A 530 -6.25 1.61 -18.41
CA GLN A 530 -6.91 0.73 -19.37
C GLN A 530 -6.59 -0.75 -19.20
N ARG A 531 -6.21 -1.19 -18.00
CA ARG A 531 -5.89 -2.61 -17.73
C ARG A 531 -6.96 -3.33 -16.93
N PHE A 532 -7.81 -2.59 -16.22
CA PHE A 532 -8.88 -3.13 -15.38
C PHE A 532 -10.24 -2.63 -15.87
N LEU A 533 -11.20 -3.55 -15.94
CA LEU A 533 -12.60 -3.31 -16.27
C LEU A 533 -13.46 -3.69 -15.07
N SER A 534 -14.25 -2.75 -14.55
CA SER A 534 -15.18 -2.96 -13.45
C SER A 534 -16.62 -2.90 -13.94
N LEU A 535 -17.42 -3.92 -13.61
CA LEU A 535 -18.84 -4.04 -13.91
C LEU A 535 -19.60 -4.05 -12.58
N MET A 536 -20.33 -2.97 -12.30
CA MET A 536 -20.94 -2.74 -10.99
C MET A 536 -22.46 -2.80 -11.06
N PRO A 537 -23.11 -3.66 -10.26
CA PRO A 537 -24.57 -3.72 -10.22
C PRO A 537 -25.15 -2.42 -9.63
N GLN A 538 -26.12 -1.82 -10.31
CA GLN A 538 -26.92 -0.73 -9.73
C GLN A 538 -27.98 -1.31 -8.77
N GLU A 539 -28.65 -2.37 -9.24
CA GLU A 539 -29.56 -3.24 -8.49
C GLU A 539 -29.01 -4.67 -8.51
N THR A 540 -29.63 -5.60 -7.78
CA THR A 540 -29.17 -6.98 -7.72
C THR A 540 -29.13 -7.62 -9.10
N TRP A 541 -28.04 -8.33 -9.44
CA TRP A 541 -27.81 -8.90 -10.79
C TRP A 541 -29.00 -9.68 -11.33
N VAL A 542 -29.57 -10.56 -10.50
CA VAL A 542 -30.74 -11.38 -10.85
C VAL A 542 -31.77 -11.26 -9.73
N GLY A 543 -33.04 -11.47 -10.05
CA GLY A 543 -34.14 -11.44 -9.09
C GLY A 543 -34.00 -12.45 -7.93
N PRO A 544 -34.88 -12.37 -6.90
CA PRO A 544 -34.74 -13.11 -5.64
C PRO A 544 -34.64 -14.64 -5.77
N GLY A 545 -35.21 -15.20 -6.84
CA GLY A 545 -35.14 -16.63 -7.16
C GLY A 545 -33.77 -17.12 -7.63
N GLY A 546 -32.79 -16.22 -7.74
CA GLY A 546 -31.51 -16.50 -8.37
C GLY A 546 -31.66 -16.71 -9.88
N GLY A 547 -30.55 -17.07 -10.52
CA GLY A 547 -30.52 -17.37 -11.94
C GLY A 547 -29.11 -17.23 -12.51
N GLU A 548 -29.02 -17.24 -13.83
CA GLU A 548 -27.75 -17.12 -14.54
C GLU A 548 -27.56 -15.69 -15.03
N LEU A 549 -26.40 -15.11 -14.71
CA LEU A 549 -25.91 -13.88 -15.29
C LEU A 549 -24.94 -14.24 -16.42
N GLU A 550 -25.22 -13.78 -17.63
CA GLU A 550 -24.30 -13.88 -18.76
C GLU A 550 -23.72 -12.50 -19.08
N VAL A 551 -22.39 -12.43 -19.17
CA VAL A 551 -21.64 -11.23 -19.56
C VAL A 551 -20.79 -11.57 -20.77
N LYS A 552 -21.09 -10.94 -21.90
CA LYS A 552 -20.32 -11.08 -23.13
C LYS A 552 -19.48 -9.83 -23.37
N LEU A 553 -18.18 -10.01 -23.55
CA LEU A 553 -17.22 -8.93 -23.83
C LEU A 553 -16.56 -9.15 -25.17
N LYS A 554 -16.44 -8.10 -25.98
CA LYS A 554 -15.67 -8.13 -27.23
C LYS A 554 -14.95 -6.81 -27.44
N GLY A 555 -13.79 -6.85 -28.08
CA GLY A 555 -13.01 -5.66 -28.38
C GLY A 555 -11.60 -5.98 -28.89
N ASN A 556 -10.80 -4.92 -29.02
CA ASN A 556 -9.38 -5.00 -29.36
C ASN A 556 -8.50 -4.72 -28.15
N TYR A 557 -7.22 -5.08 -28.26
CA TYR A 557 -6.20 -4.75 -27.26
C TYR A 557 -4.95 -4.16 -27.90
N LEU A 558 -4.22 -3.38 -27.11
CA LEU A 558 -2.99 -2.70 -27.49
C LEU A 558 -1.78 -3.37 -26.83
N VAL A 559 -0.65 -3.37 -27.54
CA VAL A 559 0.67 -3.83 -27.08
C VAL A 559 1.74 -2.80 -27.45
N ASP A 560 2.98 -3.01 -27.01
CA ASP A 560 4.14 -2.16 -27.35
C ASP A 560 3.92 -0.66 -27.04
N GLN A 561 3.21 -0.40 -25.94
CA GLN A 561 2.82 0.95 -25.55
C GLN A 561 4.00 1.75 -25.00
N SER A 562 4.05 3.04 -25.32
CA SER A 562 4.97 3.98 -24.68
C SER A 562 4.43 4.40 -23.31
N ARG A 563 5.31 4.83 -22.40
CA ARG A 563 4.91 5.22 -21.04
C ARG A 563 5.49 6.55 -20.55
N ILE A 564 4.74 7.23 -19.68
CA ILE A 564 5.23 8.26 -18.75
C ILE A 564 4.68 7.90 -17.36
N GLY A 565 5.53 7.56 -16.41
CA GLY A 565 5.05 6.97 -15.16
C GLY A 565 4.34 5.64 -15.42
N LEU A 566 3.15 5.45 -14.84
CA LEU A 566 2.27 4.30 -15.09
C LEU A 566 1.22 4.59 -16.17
N LYS A 567 1.35 5.72 -16.89
CA LYS A 567 0.47 6.08 -17.98
C LYS A 567 0.99 5.51 -19.28
N PHE A 568 0.17 4.70 -19.93
CA PHE A 568 0.47 4.12 -21.24
C PHE A 568 -0.18 4.95 -22.36
N PHE A 569 0.52 5.08 -23.49
CA PHE A 569 0.08 5.86 -24.64
C PHE A 569 0.47 5.18 -25.95
N GLY A 570 -0.37 5.38 -26.96
CA GLY A 570 -0.18 4.72 -28.25
C GLY A 570 -0.19 3.21 -28.09
N GLY A 571 0.67 2.54 -28.85
CA GLY A 571 0.72 1.09 -28.94
C GLY A 571 0.22 0.61 -30.29
N ASP A 572 0.64 -0.60 -30.63
CA ASP A 572 0.20 -1.29 -31.83
C ASP A 572 -1.02 -2.16 -31.52
N PRO A 573 -1.96 -2.36 -32.48
CA PRO A 573 -3.03 -3.32 -32.33
C PRO A 573 -2.43 -4.72 -32.11
N GLY A 574 -2.65 -5.30 -30.93
CA GLY A 574 -2.18 -6.64 -30.59
C GLY A 574 -3.10 -7.74 -31.12
N GLY A 575 -4.40 -7.44 -31.25
CA GLY A 575 -5.41 -8.36 -31.74
C GLY A 575 -6.81 -8.02 -31.20
N SER A 576 -7.72 -8.98 -31.30
CA SER A 576 -9.09 -8.89 -30.78
C SER A 576 -9.37 -10.03 -29.79
N PHE A 577 -10.33 -9.82 -28.89
CA PHE A 577 -10.86 -10.84 -27.98
C PHE A 577 -12.39 -10.84 -28.03
N GLU A 578 -12.98 -12.00 -27.78
CA GLU A 578 -14.42 -12.19 -27.55
C GLU A 578 -14.57 -13.27 -26.48
N GLU A 579 -15.06 -12.89 -25.30
CA GLU A 579 -15.18 -13.76 -24.13
C GLU A 579 -16.60 -13.72 -23.59
N THR A 580 -17.08 -14.86 -23.06
CA THR A 580 -18.40 -14.95 -22.43
C THR A 580 -18.28 -15.60 -21.06
N PHE A 581 -18.64 -14.84 -20.03
CA PHE A 581 -18.69 -15.31 -18.66
C PHE A 581 -20.12 -15.66 -18.28
N ARG A 582 -20.28 -16.78 -17.57
CA ARG A 582 -21.55 -17.19 -16.99
C ARG A 582 -21.37 -17.37 -15.49
N PHE A 583 -22.16 -16.64 -14.71
CA PHE A 583 -22.14 -16.71 -13.26
C PHE A 583 -23.49 -17.19 -12.75
N LEU A 584 -23.46 -18.19 -11.87
CA LEU A 584 -24.63 -18.59 -11.11
C LEU A 584 -24.85 -17.61 -9.95
N ILE A 585 -25.97 -16.91 -9.97
CA ILE A 585 -26.44 -16.12 -8.84
C ILE A 585 -27.35 -17.00 -7.99
N LEU A 586 -26.87 -17.36 -6.80
CA LEU A 586 -27.61 -18.24 -5.91
C LEU A 586 -28.91 -17.59 -5.43
N PRO A 587 -30.02 -18.35 -5.35
CA PRO A 587 -31.26 -17.86 -4.77
C PRO A 587 -31.06 -17.37 -3.34
N ARG A 588 -31.73 -16.27 -2.99
CA ARG A 588 -31.78 -15.82 -1.59
C ARG A 588 -32.81 -16.65 -0.83
N LYS A 589 -32.63 -16.86 0.48
CA LYS A 589 -33.59 -17.66 1.27
C LYS A 589 -35.00 -17.04 1.17
N SER A 590 -35.92 -17.89 0.69
CA SER A 590 -37.36 -17.71 0.39
C SER A 590 -37.75 -16.41 -0.31
N SER A 591 -37.67 -16.46 -1.64
CA SER A 591 -38.57 -15.69 -2.50
C SER A 591 -40.03 -15.91 -2.05
N GLY A 592 -40.62 -14.89 -1.41
CA GLY A 592 -41.99 -14.91 -0.89
C GLY A 592 -42.14 -14.66 0.61
N ASP A 593 -41.05 -14.65 1.39
CA ASP A 593 -41.10 -14.22 2.80
C ASP A 593 -41.04 -12.70 2.91
N GLU A 594 -41.66 -12.14 3.96
CA GLU A 594 -41.58 -10.71 4.24
C GLU A 594 -40.12 -10.30 4.50
N ILE A 595 -39.64 -9.25 3.82
CA ILE A 595 -38.30 -8.70 4.02
C ILE A 595 -38.25 -8.04 5.40
N VAL A 596 -37.65 -8.69 6.38
CA VAL A 596 -37.43 -8.16 7.72
C VAL A 596 -35.94 -7.91 7.93
N MET A 597 -35.57 -6.64 8.05
CA MET A 597 -34.20 -6.24 8.35
C MET A 597 -33.85 -6.62 9.80
N PRO A 598 -32.73 -7.34 10.06
CA PRO A 598 -32.41 -7.87 11.40
C PRO A 598 -31.79 -6.84 12.35
N TYR A 599 -31.69 -5.57 11.95
CA TYR A 599 -31.03 -4.51 12.71
C TYR A 599 -32.02 -3.71 13.55
N ARG A 600 -31.55 -3.21 14.70
CA ARG A 600 -32.34 -2.31 15.56
C ARG A 600 -32.22 -0.91 15.03
N ILE A 601 -33.36 -0.31 14.70
CA ILE A 601 -33.44 1.03 14.14
C ILE A 601 -34.28 1.87 15.10
N PRO A 602 -33.71 2.94 15.69
CA PRO A 602 -34.38 3.70 16.71
C PRO A 602 -35.59 4.42 16.11
N LYS A 603 -36.76 4.33 16.75
CA LYS A 603 -37.95 5.07 16.31
C LYS A 603 -38.05 6.41 17.01
N GLU A 604 -37.65 6.46 18.27
CA GLU A 604 -37.53 7.68 19.06
C GLU A 604 -36.17 7.74 19.75
N PRO A 605 -35.67 8.93 20.11
CA PRO A 605 -34.53 9.07 20.99
C PRO A 605 -34.75 8.30 22.30
N GLY A 606 -33.82 7.41 22.66
CA GLY A 606 -33.93 6.51 23.81
C GLY A 606 -34.01 5.02 23.43
N ASP A 607 -34.47 4.70 22.21
CA ASP A 607 -34.52 3.32 21.71
C ASP A 607 -33.11 2.78 21.43
N PRO A 608 -32.78 1.52 21.71
CA PRO A 608 -31.48 0.95 21.32
C PRO A 608 -31.34 0.90 19.80
N ALA A 609 -30.14 1.19 19.29
CA ALA A 609 -29.84 1.15 17.85
C ALA A 609 -28.72 0.14 17.57
N THR A 610 -28.65 -0.35 16.33
CA THR A 610 -27.51 -1.13 15.87
C THR A 610 -26.40 -0.21 15.40
N ALA A 611 -25.14 -0.60 15.64
CA ALA A 611 -23.98 0.04 15.04
C ALA A 611 -23.03 -1.01 14.42
N LEU A 612 -22.48 -0.66 13.27
CA LEU A 612 -21.50 -1.44 12.53
C LEU A 612 -20.12 -0.79 12.64
N GLU A 613 -19.09 -1.62 12.49
CA GLU A 613 -17.71 -1.20 12.33
C GLU A 613 -17.23 -1.60 10.94
N PHE A 614 -16.60 -0.65 10.24
CA PHE A 614 -15.83 -0.87 9.03
C PHE A 614 -14.37 -0.61 9.34
N SER A 615 -13.50 -1.57 9.03
CA SER A 615 -12.07 -1.45 9.32
C SER A 615 -11.22 -2.15 8.26
N ARG A 616 -9.90 -1.92 8.32
CA ARG A 616 -8.92 -2.70 7.54
C ARG A 616 -9.24 -2.71 6.05
N LEU A 617 -9.51 -1.53 5.50
CA LEU A 617 -9.72 -1.38 4.06
C LEU A 617 -8.44 -1.80 3.31
N ALA A 618 -8.57 -2.78 2.43
CA ALA A 618 -7.51 -3.23 1.57
C ALA A 618 -7.35 -2.29 0.38
N ALA A 619 -6.10 -2.17 -0.04
CA ALA A 619 -5.65 -1.45 -1.22
C ALA A 619 -6.57 -1.72 -2.42
N PRO A 620 -7.21 -0.70 -3.00
CA PRO A 620 -8.08 -0.95 -4.12
C PRO A 620 -7.25 -1.03 -5.43
N ASN A 621 -7.71 -1.85 -6.37
CA ASN A 621 -7.17 -2.05 -7.71
C ASN A 621 -7.94 -1.21 -8.74
N PRO A 622 -7.27 -0.61 -9.75
CA PRO A 622 -5.81 -0.52 -9.91
C PRO A 622 -5.17 0.23 -8.74
N THR A 623 -3.88 0.00 -8.51
CA THR A 623 -3.18 0.63 -7.39
C THR A 623 -3.32 2.15 -7.44
N MET A 624 -4.04 2.71 -6.46
CA MET A 624 -4.28 4.14 -6.37
C MET A 624 -3.00 4.89 -5.96
N LEU A 625 -2.29 4.33 -4.99
CA LEU A 625 -1.19 4.99 -4.29
C LEU A 625 -0.21 3.92 -3.73
N PRO A 626 0.98 3.74 -4.32
CA PRO A 626 1.84 2.59 -4.03
C PRO A 626 2.21 2.32 -2.56
N SER A 627 2.52 3.35 -1.76
CA SER A 627 2.84 3.19 -0.32
C SER A 627 1.62 2.87 0.53
N TRP A 628 0.51 3.56 0.26
CA TRP A 628 -0.77 3.31 0.93
C TRP A 628 -1.33 1.92 0.63
N ASN A 629 -1.03 1.43 -0.57
CA ASN A 629 -1.33 0.07 -0.96
C ASN A 629 -0.49 -1.00 -0.25
N GLN A 630 0.54 -0.61 0.51
CA GLN A 630 1.41 -1.51 1.28
C GLN A 630 1.09 -1.50 2.77
N ILE A 631 0.87 -0.34 3.40
CA ILE A 631 0.49 -0.28 4.82
C ILE A 631 -0.96 -0.72 5.07
N GLY A 632 -1.74 -0.86 3.99
CA GLY A 632 -3.18 -1.01 4.03
C GLY A 632 -3.84 0.21 4.66
N PHE A 633 -5.13 0.38 4.48
CA PHE A 633 -5.90 1.34 5.29
C PHE A 633 -6.20 0.74 6.67
N ASP A 634 -5.19 0.14 7.31
CA ASP A 634 -5.31 -0.63 8.55
C ASP A 634 -5.58 0.21 9.79
N SER A 635 -5.24 1.48 9.73
CA SER A 635 -5.57 2.46 10.75
C SER A 635 -6.95 3.08 10.55
N LEU A 636 -7.61 2.89 9.40
CA LEU A 636 -8.94 3.44 9.17
C LEU A 636 -10.00 2.58 9.84
N HIS A 637 -10.68 3.16 10.82
CA HIS A 637 -11.86 2.58 11.47
C HIS A 637 -13.00 3.58 11.36
N TYR A 638 -14.17 3.09 10.94
CA TYR A 638 -15.39 3.88 10.87
C TYR A 638 -16.52 3.16 11.58
N LEU A 639 -17.32 3.92 12.31
CA LEU A 639 -18.45 3.42 13.09
C LEU A 639 -19.73 3.96 12.46
N ALA A 640 -20.65 3.08 12.10
CA ALA A 640 -21.88 3.43 11.40
C ALA A 640 -23.11 3.04 12.22
N GLY A 641 -23.85 4.03 12.73
CA GLY A 641 -25.08 3.81 13.48
C GLY A 641 -26.33 3.92 12.63
N PHE A 642 -27.31 3.04 12.85
CA PHE A 642 -28.61 3.10 12.19
C PHE A 642 -29.44 4.27 12.73
N VAL A 643 -29.98 5.10 11.83
CA VAL A 643 -30.75 6.30 12.20
C VAL A 643 -32.24 6.15 11.89
N GLU A 644 -32.60 5.85 10.64
CA GLU A 644 -33.98 5.63 10.24
C GLU A 644 -34.08 4.63 9.08
N SER A 645 -35.29 4.12 8.82
CA SER A 645 -35.53 3.17 7.73
C SER A 645 -36.89 3.36 7.08
N SER A 646 -36.98 2.88 5.84
CA SER A 646 -38.20 2.79 5.07
C SER A 646 -38.20 1.50 4.26
N GLY A 647 -39.04 0.54 4.64
CA GLY A 647 -39.10 -0.77 4.01
C GLY A 647 -37.78 -1.52 4.18
N ASN A 648 -37.15 -1.89 3.06
CA ASN A 648 -35.87 -2.58 3.04
C ASN A 648 -34.65 -1.64 2.99
N LYS A 649 -34.87 -0.32 3.10
CA LYS A 649 -33.81 0.69 3.08
C LYS A 649 -33.57 1.29 4.45
N ALA A 650 -32.33 1.66 4.74
CA ALA A 650 -31.96 2.38 5.96
C ALA A 650 -30.95 3.50 5.70
N ILE A 651 -30.91 4.48 6.59
CA ILE A 651 -29.89 5.52 6.64
C ILE A 651 -29.01 5.29 7.85
N LEU A 652 -27.69 5.31 7.63
CA LEU A 652 -26.68 5.17 8.64
C LEU A 652 -25.85 6.45 8.73
N TRP A 653 -25.50 6.84 9.95
CA TRP A 653 -24.59 7.93 10.26
C TRP A 653 -23.21 7.37 10.60
N VAL A 654 -22.18 7.85 9.90
CA VAL A 654 -20.83 7.32 10.01
C VAL A 654 -19.89 8.36 10.62
N ILE A 655 -19.08 7.91 11.58
CA ILE A 655 -18.08 8.71 12.30
C ILE A 655 -16.72 7.98 12.34
N PRO A 656 -15.62 8.69 12.60
CA PRO A 656 -14.30 8.11 12.79
C PRO A 656 -14.25 7.30 14.09
N GLY A 657 -13.51 6.20 14.01
CA GLY A 657 -13.06 5.45 15.16
C GLY A 657 -11.56 5.17 15.07
N LYS A 658 -11.03 4.61 16.14
CA LYS A 658 -9.65 4.17 16.23
C LYS A 658 -9.53 2.94 17.11
N LEU A 659 -8.51 2.13 16.87
CA LEU A 659 -8.17 1.05 17.78
C LEU A 659 -7.50 1.60 19.04
N ASP A 660 -8.08 1.35 20.21
CA ASP A 660 -7.45 1.67 21.48
C ASP A 660 -6.23 0.77 21.72
N SER A 661 -5.08 1.38 22.02
CA SER A 661 -3.80 0.66 22.10
C SER A 661 -3.65 -0.25 23.32
N GLU A 662 -4.45 -0.04 24.37
CA GLU A 662 -4.40 -0.83 25.61
C GLU A 662 -5.38 -2.00 25.57
N THR A 663 -6.61 -1.75 25.12
CA THR A 663 -7.70 -2.73 25.11
C THR A 663 -7.80 -3.49 23.79
N GLY A 664 -7.29 -2.93 22.69
CA GLY A 664 -7.46 -3.48 21.35
C GLY A 664 -8.90 -3.41 20.83
N LEU A 665 -9.77 -2.61 21.45
CA LEU A 665 -11.14 -2.38 21.01
C LEU A 665 -11.24 -1.06 20.23
N THR A 666 -12.18 -0.99 19.29
CA THR A 666 -12.42 0.25 18.54
C THR A 666 -13.24 1.23 19.37
N VAL A 667 -12.73 2.45 19.51
CA VAL A 667 -13.36 3.58 20.21
C VAL A 667 -13.62 4.72 19.23
N THR A 668 -14.45 5.69 19.59
CA THR A 668 -14.69 6.89 18.78
C THR A 668 -13.46 7.80 18.76
N GLU A 669 -13.34 8.63 17.72
CA GLU A 669 -12.28 9.65 17.62
C GLU A 669 -12.85 11.07 17.49
N PRO A 670 -13.22 11.73 18.61
CA PRO A 670 -13.91 13.03 18.62
C PRO A 670 -13.16 14.20 17.98
N GLU A 671 -11.84 14.10 17.84
CA GLU A 671 -10.99 15.16 17.30
C GLU A 671 -10.96 15.19 15.77
N LEU A 672 -11.36 14.10 15.10
CA LEU A 672 -11.47 14.05 13.64
C LEU A 672 -12.80 14.62 13.17
N GLU A 673 -12.77 15.32 12.03
CA GLU A 673 -13.96 15.97 11.46
C GLU A 673 -14.80 15.05 10.56
N ASP A 674 -14.26 13.89 10.17
CA ASP A 674 -14.88 12.95 9.23
C ASP A 674 -16.31 12.55 9.65
N ARG A 675 -17.32 12.96 8.91
CA ARG A 675 -18.67 12.41 9.09
C ARG A 675 -19.33 12.29 7.74
N PHE A 676 -20.04 11.20 7.53
CA PHE A 676 -20.77 10.98 6.29
C PHE A 676 -21.96 10.06 6.51
N VAL A 677 -22.77 9.96 5.46
CA VAL A 677 -24.03 9.22 5.50
C VAL A 677 -23.93 8.04 4.55
N LEU A 678 -24.50 6.92 4.98
CA LEU A 678 -24.67 5.73 4.18
C LEU A 678 -26.15 5.44 3.99
N GLU A 679 -26.55 5.23 2.74
CA GLU A 679 -27.80 4.53 2.45
C GLU A 679 -27.51 3.02 2.41
N LEU A 680 -28.41 2.22 2.97
CA LEU A 680 -28.38 0.76 2.91
C LEU A 680 -29.59 0.26 2.13
N ASP A 681 -29.36 -0.66 1.20
CA ASP A 681 -30.37 -1.55 0.63
C ASP A 681 -30.17 -2.98 1.18
N TYR A 682 -31.18 -3.51 1.87
CA TYR A 682 -31.20 -4.86 2.43
C TYR A 682 -32.07 -5.80 1.59
N ASP A 683 -31.55 -6.98 1.29
CA ASP A 683 -32.28 -7.99 0.53
C ASP A 683 -31.96 -9.40 1.03
N HIS A 684 -32.78 -9.90 1.96
CA HIS A 684 -32.70 -11.26 2.53
C HIS A 684 -31.28 -11.70 2.95
N GLY A 685 -30.53 -10.78 3.57
CA GLY A 685 -29.16 -11.00 4.04
C GLY A 685 -28.09 -10.37 3.15
N LEU A 686 -28.40 -9.94 1.93
CA LEU A 686 -27.48 -9.10 1.15
C LEU A 686 -27.57 -7.65 1.63
N LEU A 687 -26.42 -7.00 1.78
CA LEU A 687 -26.30 -5.60 2.14
C LEU A 687 -25.59 -4.86 1.03
N SER A 688 -26.18 -3.76 0.57
CA SER A 688 -25.53 -2.79 -0.30
C SER A 688 -25.54 -1.42 0.39
N PHE A 689 -24.40 -1.00 0.91
CA PHE A 689 -24.22 0.35 1.41
C PHE A 689 -23.74 1.24 0.26
N TYR A 690 -24.25 2.45 0.14
CA TYR A 690 -23.81 3.38 -0.87
C TYR A 690 -23.96 4.83 -0.42
N ASN A 691 -23.17 5.70 -1.03
CA ASN A 691 -23.34 7.14 -0.94
C ASN A 691 -23.05 7.75 -2.31
N TYR A 692 -23.92 8.67 -2.74
CA TYR A 692 -23.75 9.45 -3.98
C TYR A 692 -23.39 10.92 -3.72
N HIS A 693 -23.19 11.29 -2.46
CA HIS A 693 -22.61 12.57 -2.05
C HIS A 693 -21.10 12.40 -1.83
N PRO A 694 -20.29 13.41 -2.22
CA PRO A 694 -18.88 13.41 -1.92
C PRO A 694 -18.65 13.29 -0.41
N PHE A 695 -17.66 12.51 -0.02
CA PHE A 695 -17.18 12.47 1.36
C PHE A 695 -15.66 12.31 1.37
N ILE A 696 -15.07 12.56 2.53
CA ILE A 696 -13.62 12.56 2.72
C ILE A 696 -13.28 11.44 3.70
N LEU A 697 -12.20 10.70 3.40
CA LEU A 697 -11.47 9.91 4.38
C LEU A 697 -10.23 10.69 4.80
N THR A 698 -10.12 11.14 6.05
CA THR A 698 -8.89 11.73 6.57
C THR A 698 -7.92 10.62 6.98
N PHE A 699 -6.72 10.65 6.41
CA PHE A 699 -5.67 9.67 6.68
C PHE A 699 -4.64 10.25 7.66
N ILE A 700 -4.38 9.52 8.76
CA ILE A 700 -3.34 9.76 9.79
C ILE A 700 -3.05 11.27 9.98
N GLY A 701 -4.06 12.01 10.44
CA GLY A 701 -3.95 13.40 10.86
C GLY A 701 -3.44 14.42 9.82
N SER A 702 -3.31 14.04 8.54
CA SER A 702 -2.45 14.81 7.63
C SER A 702 -3.04 15.09 6.24
N TRP A 703 -3.95 14.27 5.67
CA TRP A 703 -4.43 14.43 4.27
C TRP A 703 -5.84 13.87 4.05
N ASP A 704 -6.59 14.51 3.17
CA ASP A 704 -7.97 14.15 2.83
C ASP A 704 -8.07 13.40 1.50
N MET A 705 -8.76 12.25 1.50
CA MET A 705 -9.09 11.50 0.29
C MET A 705 -10.56 11.65 -0.09
N PRO A 706 -10.88 12.49 -1.09
CA PRO A 706 -12.25 12.71 -1.52
C PRO A 706 -12.73 11.58 -2.43
N PHE A 707 -13.85 10.98 -2.06
CA PHE A 707 -14.57 10.02 -2.87
C PHE A 707 -15.88 10.64 -3.35
N GLY A 708 -16.12 10.60 -4.65
CA GLY A 708 -17.35 11.12 -5.25
C GLY A 708 -18.51 10.14 -5.16
N LYS A 709 -18.21 8.84 -5.16
CA LYS A 709 -19.18 7.74 -5.04
C LYS A 709 -18.52 6.53 -4.41
N TYR A 710 -19.28 5.74 -3.68
CA TYR A 710 -18.85 4.40 -3.32
C TYR A 710 -20.02 3.45 -3.05
N ARG A 711 -19.72 2.16 -3.15
CA ARG A 711 -20.61 1.04 -2.84
C ARG A 711 -19.84 0.00 -2.06
N ILE A 712 -20.39 -0.42 -0.92
CA ILE A 712 -19.90 -1.54 -0.12
C ILE A 712 -20.94 -2.65 -0.19
N SER A 713 -20.55 -3.81 -0.69
CA SER A 713 -21.42 -4.99 -0.79
C SER A 713 -20.94 -6.08 0.16
N THR A 714 -21.85 -6.64 0.97
CA THR A 714 -21.54 -7.81 1.80
C THR A 714 -22.77 -8.68 2.04
N LYS A 715 -22.58 -9.79 2.76
CA LYS A 715 -23.60 -10.76 3.14
C LYS A 715 -23.65 -10.88 4.66
N ALA A 716 -24.86 -10.92 5.20
CA ALA A 716 -25.18 -11.10 6.59
C ALA A 716 -26.17 -12.25 6.77
N ASP A 717 -26.15 -12.83 7.96
CA ASP A 717 -27.17 -13.78 8.36
C ASP A 717 -28.53 -13.06 8.41
N PRO A 718 -29.57 -13.54 7.70
CA PRO A 718 -30.83 -12.82 7.60
C PRO A 718 -31.63 -12.77 8.92
N ARG A 719 -31.27 -13.57 9.94
CA ARG A 719 -31.94 -13.59 11.25
C ARG A 719 -31.22 -12.74 12.28
N THR A 720 -29.90 -12.80 12.29
CA THR A 720 -29.08 -12.17 13.34
C THR A 720 -28.42 -10.86 12.88
N GLY A 721 -28.32 -10.64 11.56
CA GLY A 721 -27.59 -9.51 10.98
C GLY A 721 -26.07 -9.66 11.07
N ALA A 722 -25.56 -10.76 11.62
CA ALA A 722 -24.12 -10.99 11.71
C ALA A 722 -23.50 -11.05 10.32
N ILE A 723 -22.46 -10.25 10.08
CA ILE A 723 -21.72 -10.25 8.82
C ILE A 723 -21.06 -11.62 8.61
N GLN A 724 -21.30 -12.22 7.45
CA GLN A 724 -20.82 -13.57 7.08
C GLN A 724 -19.65 -13.55 6.10
N ARG A 725 -19.38 -12.41 5.47
CA ARG A 725 -18.34 -12.26 4.45
C ARG A 725 -17.64 -10.90 4.58
N LYS A 726 -16.35 -10.83 4.27
CA LYS A 726 -15.68 -9.55 4.11
C LYS A 726 -16.34 -8.76 2.98
N ALA A 727 -16.40 -7.45 3.14
CA ALA A 727 -17.14 -6.60 2.21
C ALA A 727 -16.28 -6.24 1.00
N ALA A 728 -16.89 -6.16 -0.17
CA ALA A 728 -16.29 -5.62 -1.38
C ALA A 728 -16.58 -4.11 -1.47
N LEU A 729 -15.55 -3.29 -1.70
CA LEU A 729 -15.65 -1.84 -1.90
C LEU A 729 -15.43 -1.51 -3.36
N ASN A 730 -16.31 -0.68 -3.92
CA ASN A 730 -16.05 0.02 -5.19
C ASN A 730 -16.22 1.49 -4.93
N ALA A 731 -15.28 2.29 -5.41
CA ALA A 731 -15.34 3.72 -5.23
C ALA A 731 -14.80 4.48 -6.43
N MET A 732 -15.31 5.69 -6.59
CA MET A 732 -14.78 6.68 -7.52
C MET A 732 -14.06 7.76 -6.72
N VAL A 733 -12.75 7.80 -6.84
CA VAL A 733 -11.88 8.78 -6.20
C VAL A 733 -11.88 10.06 -7.04
N LEU A 734 -12.01 11.21 -6.38
CA LEU A 734 -11.89 12.53 -7.01
C LEU A 734 -10.41 12.92 -7.01
N GLY A 735 -9.67 12.36 -7.97
CA GLY A 735 -8.22 12.44 -7.98
C GLY A 735 -7.66 13.86 -8.08
N ASP A 736 -8.37 14.80 -8.72
CA ASP A 736 -7.95 16.21 -8.77
C ASP A 736 -8.02 16.93 -7.43
N ASP A 737 -8.91 16.47 -6.56
CA ASP A 737 -9.19 17.09 -5.27
C ASP A 737 -8.28 16.50 -4.18
N LEU A 738 -7.49 15.48 -4.49
CA LEU A 738 -6.47 14.95 -3.59
C LEU A 738 -5.39 16.00 -3.37
N GLU A 739 -5.28 16.43 -2.11
CA GLU A 739 -4.25 17.35 -1.69
C GLU A 739 -2.88 16.72 -1.98
N PHE A 740 -1.96 17.53 -2.52
CA PHE A 740 -0.57 17.20 -2.88
C PHE A 740 -0.34 16.17 -4.01
N TYR A 741 -1.00 15.01 -4.00
CA TYR A 741 -0.78 13.95 -4.98
C TYR A 741 -1.67 14.05 -6.22
N GLY A 742 -2.80 14.77 -6.18
CA GLY A 742 -3.80 14.72 -7.26
C GLY A 742 -3.27 15.05 -8.66
N LYS A 743 -2.47 16.12 -8.75
CA LYS A 743 -1.79 16.50 -10.01
C LYS A 743 -0.77 15.45 -10.45
N PHE A 744 -0.10 14.80 -9.50
CA PHE A 744 0.86 13.73 -9.77
C PHE A 744 0.16 12.47 -10.27
N LEU A 745 -0.97 12.08 -9.69
CA LEU A 745 -1.75 10.91 -10.15
C LEU A 745 -2.16 11.04 -11.61
N LYS A 746 -2.51 12.25 -12.07
CA LYS A 746 -2.78 12.52 -13.48
C LYS A 746 -1.56 12.32 -14.38
N ILE A 747 -0.39 12.79 -13.93
CA ILE A 747 0.87 12.65 -14.67
C ILE A 747 1.29 11.17 -14.74
N MET A 748 1.07 10.43 -13.66
CA MET A 748 1.36 9.00 -13.57
C MET A 748 0.33 8.11 -14.27
N GLY A 749 -0.80 8.65 -14.75
CA GLY A 749 -1.86 7.87 -15.40
C GLY A 749 -2.68 7.00 -14.47
N LEU A 750 -2.66 7.34 -13.18
CA LEU A 750 -3.47 6.68 -12.17
C LEU A 750 -4.90 7.21 -12.17
N THR A 751 -5.09 8.49 -12.50
CA THR A 751 -6.42 9.10 -12.72
C THR A 751 -6.66 9.39 -14.20
N ASP A 752 -7.93 9.37 -14.60
CA ASP A 752 -8.32 9.77 -15.94
C ASP A 752 -7.93 11.24 -16.18
N PHE A 753 -7.40 11.53 -17.35
CA PHE A 753 -6.79 12.84 -17.61
C PHE A 753 -7.84 13.95 -17.70
N TRP A 754 -9.01 13.64 -18.26
CA TRP A 754 -10.04 14.63 -18.57
C TRP A 754 -10.97 14.86 -17.39
N THR A 755 -11.37 13.79 -16.71
CA THR A 755 -12.30 13.82 -15.59
C THR A 755 -11.58 13.94 -14.24
N GLY A 756 -10.31 13.53 -14.15
CA GLY A 756 -9.59 13.43 -12.89
C GLY A 756 -10.05 12.28 -11.99
N HIS A 757 -10.99 11.45 -12.46
CA HIS A 757 -11.54 10.36 -11.67
C HIS A 757 -10.68 9.11 -11.74
N MET A 758 -10.74 8.30 -10.68
CA MET A 758 -10.19 6.95 -10.66
C MET A 758 -11.24 6.01 -10.06
N TRP A 759 -11.58 4.96 -10.81
CA TRP A 759 -12.38 3.86 -10.29
C TRP A 759 -11.47 2.85 -9.62
N VAL A 760 -11.81 2.47 -8.40
CA VAL A 760 -11.01 1.57 -7.58
C VAL A 760 -11.88 0.49 -6.96
N TYR A 761 -11.34 -0.72 -6.87
CA TYR A 761 -12.00 -1.90 -6.31
C TYR A 761 -11.15 -2.53 -5.21
N GLY A 762 -11.69 -2.66 -4.00
CA GLY A 762 -10.98 -3.28 -2.89
C GLY A 762 -11.92 -4.06 -1.98
N GLY A 763 -11.43 -4.39 -0.79
CA GLY A 763 -12.18 -5.14 0.21
C GLY A 763 -11.98 -4.55 1.60
N MET A 764 -12.89 -4.78 2.53
CA MET A 764 -12.75 -4.31 3.91
C MET A 764 -13.36 -5.30 4.89
N ASN A 765 -12.98 -5.19 6.17
CA ASN A 765 -13.70 -5.85 7.23
C ASN A 765 -14.99 -5.06 7.52
N ALA A 766 -16.08 -5.79 7.75
CA ALA A 766 -17.33 -5.25 8.26
C ALA A 766 -17.80 -6.16 9.40
N GLY A 767 -18.25 -5.55 10.49
CA GLY A 767 -18.71 -6.26 11.67
C GLY A 767 -19.63 -5.41 12.52
N PHE A 768 -20.03 -5.94 13.66
CA PHE A 768 -20.69 -5.15 14.68
C PHE A 768 -19.66 -4.33 15.46
N TRP A 769 -19.98 -3.07 15.74
CA TRP A 769 -19.24 -2.33 16.75
C TRP A 769 -19.73 -2.76 18.14
N ASN A 770 -18.82 -3.17 19.02
CA ASN A 770 -19.13 -3.80 20.31
C ASN A 770 -19.99 -5.08 20.14
N ASP A 771 -21.11 -5.18 20.87
CA ASP A 771 -22.08 -6.28 20.75
C ASP A 771 -23.14 -6.04 19.65
N GLY A 772 -22.95 -4.99 18.83
CA GLY A 772 -23.87 -4.58 17.78
C GLY A 772 -25.05 -3.77 18.27
N VAL A 773 -25.09 -3.40 19.56
CA VAL A 773 -26.15 -2.59 20.15
C VAL A 773 -25.54 -1.37 20.83
N VAL A 774 -25.86 -0.19 20.31
CA VAL A 774 -25.54 1.09 20.96
C VAL A 774 -26.75 1.58 21.74
N GLN A 775 -26.49 2.05 22.95
CA GLN A 775 -27.50 2.65 23.82
C GLN A 775 -27.57 4.16 23.57
N ALA A 776 -28.74 4.73 23.85
CA ALA A 776 -28.88 6.18 23.81
C ALA A 776 -27.91 6.84 24.82
N PRO A 777 -27.32 7.99 24.46
CA PRO A 777 -26.58 8.81 25.42
C PRO A 777 -27.47 9.22 26.60
N ASP A 778 -26.87 9.48 27.76
CA ASP A 778 -27.61 9.90 28.95
C ASP A 778 -28.46 11.14 28.66
N SER A 779 -29.78 10.97 28.66
CA SER A 779 -30.74 12.05 28.36
C SER A 779 -30.56 13.30 29.23
N ALA A 780 -30.07 13.16 30.46
CA ALA A 780 -29.77 14.29 31.33
C ALA A 780 -28.55 15.09 30.85
N LYS A 781 -27.66 14.47 30.07
CA LYS A 781 -26.51 15.13 29.43
C LYS A 781 -26.82 15.65 28.03
N VAL A 782 -27.76 15.04 27.30
CA VAL A 782 -28.21 15.54 25.99
C VAL A 782 -28.89 16.91 26.14
N GLY A 783 -29.73 17.07 27.17
CA GLY A 783 -30.54 18.28 27.36
C GLY A 783 -31.74 18.34 26.41
N ASN A 784 -32.41 19.49 26.36
CA ASN A 784 -33.53 19.73 25.45
C ASN A 784 -33.01 20.34 24.14
N VAL A 785 -33.28 19.69 23.02
CA VAL A 785 -32.76 20.08 21.70
C VAL A 785 -33.88 20.64 20.83
N SER A 786 -33.69 21.84 20.29
CA SER A 786 -34.58 22.45 19.29
C SER A 786 -33.83 22.75 18.01
N PHE A 787 -34.49 22.62 16.86
CA PHE A 787 -33.87 22.85 15.56
C PHE A 787 -34.42 24.11 14.90
N ARG A 788 -33.57 24.83 14.18
CA ARG A 788 -33.96 25.98 13.36
C ARG A 788 -33.11 26.09 12.11
N ARG A 789 -33.66 26.73 11.08
CA ARG A 789 -32.91 27.13 9.88
C ARG A 789 -32.31 28.52 10.10
N GLU A 790 -31.06 28.69 9.71
CA GLU A 790 -30.32 29.96 9.65
C GLU A 790 -29.76 30.09 8.24
N ASP A 791 -29.44 31.30 7.76
CA ASP A 791 -28.96 31.47 6.38
C ASP A 791 -27.70 30.64 6.13
N GLY A 792 -27.79 29.64 5.25
CA GLY A 792 -26.72 28.68 4.96
C GLY A 792 -26.51 27.56 6.00
N TYR A 793 -27.32 27.46 7.06
CA TYR A 793 -27.14 26.46 8.13
C TYR A 793 -28.45 25.84 8.63
N VAL A 794 -28.35 24.61 9.15
CA VAL A 794 -29.31 24.09 10.13
C VAL A 794 -28.65 24.03 11.50
N VAL A 795 -29.33 24.54 12.51
CA VAL A 795 -28.82 24.66 13.88
C VAL A 795 -29.63 23.79 14.82
N ALA A 796 -28.96 23.01 15.66
CA ALA A 796 -29.52 22.36 16.84
C ALA A 796 -29.10 23.18 18.07
N ASP A 797 -30.05 23.88 18.68
CA ASP A 797 -29.87 24.61 19.94
C ASP A 797 -30.14 23.67 21.12
N ILE A 798 -29.23 23.62 22.09
CA ILE A 798 -29.21 22.65 23.20
C ILE A 798 -29.33 23.41 24.52
N GLN A 799 -30.39 23.13 25.28
CA GLN A 799 -30.64 23.73 26.59
C GLN A 799 -30.50 22.71 27.71
N GLY A 800 -29.65 23.02 28.70
CA GLY A 800 -29.40 22.14 29.84
C GLY A 800 -28.61 20.87 29.51
N GLY A 801 -27.92 20.85 28.36
CA GLY A 801 -26.97 19.79 28.01
C GLY A 801 -25.66 19.94 28.79
N HIS A 802 -24.98 18.81 29.01
CA HIS A 802 -23.75 18.72 29.81
C HIS A 802 -22.62 17.98 29.09
N PHE A 803 -22.82 17.58 27.84
CA PHE A 803 -21.75 17.04 27.01
C PHE A 803 -20.71 18.10 26.69
N LYS A 804 -19.43 17.71 26.68
CA LYS A 804 -18.32 18.60 26.37
C LYS A 804 -17.73 18.31 25.00
N LYS A 805 -17.15 19.34 24.41
CA LYS A 805 -16.35 19.21 23.19
C LYS A 805 -15.15 18.28 23.44
N GLY A 806 -14.85 17.39 22.50
CA GLY A 806 -13.76 16.42 22.58
C GLY A 806 -14.10 15.10 23.31
N GLU A 807 -15.26 15.01 23.97
CA GLU A 807 -15.71 13.76 24.60
C GLU A 807 -16.49 12.85 23.64
N HIS A 808 -17.18 13.44 22.66
CA HIS A 808 -18.04 12.73 21.70
C HIS A 808 -17.97 13.40 20.32
N VAL A 809 -18.37 12.66 19.29
CA VAL A 809 -18.55 13.20 17.93
C VAL A 809 -19.97 13.77 17.83
N PHE A 810 -20.11 15.06 17.55
CA PHE A 810 -21.42 15.71 17.36
C PHE A 810 -21.70 16.01 15.91
N GLY A 811 -22.98 16.02 15.51
CA GLY A 811 -23.38 16.40 14.16
C GLY A 811 -24.89 16.59 14.02
N ILE A 812 -25.32 16.97 12.81
CA ILE A 812 -26.73 16.96 12.42
C ILE A 812 -26.84 16.13 11.14
N LEU A 813 -27.78 15.18 11.12
CA LEU A 813 -28.18 14.49 9.91
C LEU A 813 -29.52 15.06 9.43
N LEU A 814 -29.62 15.36 8.15
CA LEU A 814 -30.85 15.82 7.51
C LEU A 814 -31.35 14.79 6.51
N VAL A 815 -32.64 14.47 6.58
CA VAL A 815 -33.31 13.54 5.66
C VAL A 815 -34.49 14.25 5.02
N ASP A 816 -34.52 14.29 3.69
CA ASP A 816 -35.63 14.84 2.92
C ASP A 816 -36.89 14.04 3.25
N ALA A 817 -37.90 14.74 3.78
CA ALA A 817 -39.06 14.06 4.35
C ALA A 817 -39.91 13.34 3.29
N ARG A 818 -39.85 13.81 2.04
CA ARG A 818 -40.61 13.30 0.89
C ARG A 818 -39.95 12.09 0.25
N THR A 819 -38.64 12.13 0.08
CA THR A 819 -37.87 11.09 -0.62
C THR A 819 -37.30 10.05 0.34
N GLY A 820 -37.17 10.38 1.62
CA GLY A 820 -36.47 9.55 2.60
C GLY A 820 -34.98 9.41 2.31
N LYS A 821 -34.39 10.31 1.52
CA LYS A 821 -32.96 10.33 1.21
C LYS A 821 -32.23 11.35 2.08
N PRO A 822 -30.93 11.14 2.37
CA PRO A 822 -30.11 12.18 2.99
C PRO A 822 -30.18 13.48 2.18
N ALA A 823 -30.38 14.60 2.86
CA ALA A 823 -30.32 15.91 2.20
C ALA A 823 -28.85 16.28 1.94
N GLN A 824 -28.61 17.05 0.88
CA GLN A 824 -27.25 17.48 0.53
C GLN A 824 -26.78 18.56 1.51
N ALA A 825 -25.74 18.25 2.28
CA ALA A 825 -25.11 19.14 3.26
C ALA A 825 -23.63 18.78 3.42
N GLU A 826 -22.86 19.69 4.02
CA GLU A 826 -21.45 19.48 4.33
C GLU A 826 -21.33 18.73 5.66
N TYR A 827 -21.47 17.40 5.62
CA TYR A 827 -21.49 16.57 6.83
C TYR A 827 -20.13 16.44 7.51
N ALA A 828 -19.03 16.53 6.75
CA ALA A 828 -17.68 16.41 7.30
C ALA A 828 -17.16 17.75 7.87
N ARG A 829 -16.97 18.74 6.99
CA ARG A 829 -16.26 19.99 7.32
C ARG A 829 -17.21 21.15 7.64
N GLY A 830 -16.74 22.07 8.48
CA GLY A 830 -17.44 23.32 8.79
C GLY A 830 -18.58 23.20 9.80
N ILE A 831 -18.76 22.03 10.43
CA ILE A 831 -19.69 21.89 11.55
C ILE A 831 -19.20 22.73 12.72
N GLU A 832 -19.99 23.71 13.15
CA GLU A 832 -19.66 24.55 14.30
C GLU A 832 -20.26 23.95 15.58
N ILE A 833 -19.40 23.61 16.53
CA ILE A 833 -19.81 23.17 17.87
C ILE A 833 -19.50 24.29 18.85
N LEU A 834 -20.55 24.95 19.34
CA LEU A 834 -20.45 26.05 20.31
C LEU A 834 -20.77 25.54 21.71
N GLY A 835 -20.06 26.07 22.70
CA GLY A 835 -20.29 25.76 24.11
C GLY A 835 -20.31 27.02 24.97
N ASP A 836 -20.80 26.85 26.20
CA ASP A 836 -20.80 27.89 27.23
C ASP A 836 -19.43 28.03 27.92
N GLU A 837 -19.34 28.92 28.91
CA GLU A 837 -18.11 29.14 29.70
C GLU A 837 -17.65 27.89 30.47
N SER A 838 -18.53 26.91 30.69
CA SER A 838 -18.19 25.63 31.33
C SER A 838 -17.66 24.57 30.34
N GLY A 839 -17.72 24.88 29.04
CA GLY A 839 -17.40 23.95 27.95
C GLY A 839 -18.54 23.00 27.59
N SER A 840 -19.74 23.17 28.17
CA SER A 840 -20.92 22.38 27.82
C SER A 840 -21.47 22.86 26.48
N ILE A 841 -21.84 21.93 25.61
CA ILE A 841 -22.30 22.25 24.26
C ILE A 841 -23.68 22.92 24.31
N THR A 842 -23.78 24.07 23.67
CA THR A 842 -25.01 24.88 23.59
C THR A 842 -25.61 24.87 22.20
N SER A 843 -24.83 24.63 21.15
CA SER A 843 -25.37 24.48 19.80
C SER A 843 -24.44 23.73 18.86
N VAL A 844 -25.02 23.03 17.89
CA VAL A 844 -24.32 22.46 16.74
C VAL A 844 -24.90 23.06 15.47
N LYS A 845 -24.05 23.54 14.55
CA LYS A 845 -24.47 24.08 13.25
C LYS A 845 -23.95 23.21 12.11
N LEU A 846 -24.83 22.79 11.22
CA LEU A 846 -24.50 22.07 9.99
C LEU A 846 -24.56 23.04 8.79
N PRO A 847 -23.44 23.26 8.09
CA PRO A 847 -23.44 24.02 6.85
C PRO A 847 -24.20 23.31 5.74
N LEU A 848 -24.96 24.09 4.98
CA LEU A 848 -25.69 23.61 3.81
C LEU A 848 -24.89 23.92 2.55
N SER A 849 -24.65 22.90 1.73
CA SER A 849 -24.02 23.07 0.41
C SER A 849 -24.97 23.73 -0.60
N GLN A 850 -26.28 23.66 -0.34
CA GLN A 850 -27.35 24.28 -1.12
C GLN A 850 -28.60 24.48 -0.26
N GLU A 851 -29.51 25.34 -0.70
CA GLU A 851 -30.78 25.55 0.00
C GLU A 851 -31.66 24.29 -0.02
N ILE A 852 -32.15 23.90 1.15
CA ILE A 852 -33.01 22.73 1.31
C ILE A 852 -34.44 23.06 0.86
N GLN A 853 -34.84 22.44 -0.24
CA GLN A 853 -36.20 22.53 -0.78
C GLN A 853 -37.13 21.58 -0.02
N GLY A 854 -38.20 22.10 0.58
CA GLY A 854 -39.21 21.29 1.25
C GLY A 854 -38.92 20.96 2.72
N GLU A 855 -39.68 19.99 3.24
CA GLU A 855 -39.61 19.54 4.64
C GLU A 855 -38.46 18.54 4.84
N VAL A 856 -37.72 18.68 5.94
CA VAL A 856 -36.66 17.73 6.33
C VAL A 856 -36.83 17.24 7.75
N ARG A 857 -36.51 15.97 7.99
CA ARG A 857 -36.29 15.43 9.32
C ARG A 857 -34.84 15.73 9.71
N ALA A 858 -34.66 16.42 10.82
CA ALA A 858 -33.36 16.74 11.38
C ALA A 858 -33.10 15.87 12.61
N TYR A 859 -31.90 15.28 12.68
CA TYR A 859 -31.44 14.45 13.80
C TYR A 859 -30.19 15.08 14.39
N TYR A 860 -30.18 15.30 15.70
CA TYR A 860 -28.98 15.67 16.44
C TYR A 860 -28.23 14.40 16.80
N MET A 861 -27.03 14.25 16.24
CA MET A 861 -26.21 13.06 16.37
C MET A 861 -25.20 13.25 17.50
N VAL A 862 -25.10 12.24 18.37
CA VAL A 862 -24.04 12.10 19.37
C VAL A 862 -23.41 10.72 19.17
N ASP A 863 -22.13 10.71 18.83
CA ASP A 863 -21.41 9.57 18.26
C ASP A 863 -22.18 8.97 17.07
N THR A 864 -22.58 7.70 17.18
CA THR A 864 -23.35 6.97 16.16
C THR A 864 -24.87 7.09 16.35
N TYR A 865 -25.34 7.81 17.38
CA TYR A 865 -26.72 7.71 17.86
C TYR A 865 -27.54 9.00 17.61
N PRO A 866 -28.80 8.91 17.13
CA PRO A 866 -29.70 10.05 16.99
C PRO A 866 -30.32 10.47 18.34
N ALA A 867 -29.65 11.37 19.06
CA ALA A 867 -29.99 11.78 20.42
C ALA A 867 -31.22 12.71 20.51
N ALA A 868 -31.57 13.40 19.44
CA ALA A 868 -32.83 14.14 19.32
C ALA A 868 -33.26 14.22 17.87
N ARG A 869 -34.55 14.47 17.62
CA ARG A 869 -35.09 14.65 16.27
C ARG A 869 -36.20 15.67 16.20
N ALA A 870 -36.34 16.34 15.07
CA ALA A 870 -37.47 17.20 14.76
C ALA A 870 -37.74 17.25 13.25
N THR A 871 -38.94 17.68 12.89
CA THR A 871 -39.29 18.02 11.50
C THR A 871 -39.19 19.52 11.30
N LEU A 872 -38.41 19.94 10.29
CA LEU A 872 -38.29 21.33 9.86
C LEU A 872 -39.09 21.54 8.58
N ALA A 873 -40.16 22.33 8.68
CA ALA A 873 -41.00 22.72 7.54
C ALA A 873 -40.20 23.44 6.44
N ALA A 874 -40.77 23.47 5.23
CA ALA A 874 -40.26 24.29 4.13
C ALA A 874 -40.20 25.78 4.53
N PRO A 875 -39.31 26.59 3.93
CA PRO A 875 -39.17 28.02 4.22
C PRO A 875 -40.49 28.81 4.10
#